data_AF-A0A8T5TH23-F1
#
_entry.id   AF-A0A8T5TH23-F1
#
_cell.length_a   1.000
_cell.length_b   1.000
_cell.length_c   1.000
_cell.angle_alpha   90.00
_cell.angle_beta   90.00
_cell.angle_gamma   90.00
#
_symmetry.space_group_name_H-M   'P 1'
#
loop_
_entity.id
_entity.type
_entity.pdbx_description
1 polymer ?
#
loop_
_entity_poly.entity_id
_entity_poly.type
_entity_poly.pdbx_seq_one_letter_code
_entity_poly.pdbx_strand_id
1 'polypeptide(L)'
;MKLKNPVNIILLAISFVIFGSLGLIFITQMELLPGYNWDDKQNLYPTEMELQLTGDLNGDGVPDLISNAFTRDIDERDLDRITHKIPQYGGIFAIDSKTGTIIWEKEYTTPVRELMLIGDINNDGYDDYLANMMRVNETWITEYDNYSREWRYKPQIIHNQFTNRIISGWDLIEGGGNPLSGNITTNLVYDAIKVSNLGDNVEDLILLEGKFFPLPDYHYKMNISTYYINGTKTKTIEMNAYVNPDLRGGDTPALREFNYDGESHALFISENSLILFNTSVDNLLDPIFNITIQSVNTFNIIEDITLDGIPEILTATFEGNVSLINGFDGSLITQFTVPIEPDGRVNIRPMGSEMNDGTAYVLLTIDIQNNPQQVHGWVYTITETEQDIIWEYHKFLEENEDMPNLNVLADITGDITDEIILAYRHTTLMGTEVTRVIIYNPVTNIALTLVNADYHMEEAVIIPDFDGDGLNDIAFEDGSRIIGIASQDPIAIFLSPLFGIGLFLFILLVTVLILGIIILIINGRKLKPKRQRLQQSKMAVVVNIVVIALMIVSFLMFLLQLNIFNRTLILGDPMTGITEVYLAVTIIWFGFLPLTAAIYNQFSPRFAYGFVALRSLFFKLSKSYKSAIFIEDLQGRKQLSTTIRLKRVILPMLLSISVGFYTYNSFSSVLGYPQTFDTFGAQDFFQFMIGYNLLCLLPMLLTFIAFSFFISGNFLLDDAGVAYYLESKKHRKPGDIEPISIWASSIIKGIAGFSAIVTFFAFFQTVDFSGFFTETGENALFMFIFGIFIVTVMFYGTPFLTSFAYILFSIEVMDYSYDSNSERLYEIMRKNGYDTTPRSLANLFPSGYEPLRTSKDSRKKKK
;
A
#
# COMPACT_ATOMS: atom_id res chain seq x y z
N MET A 1 45.43 -10.98 0.34
CA MET A 1 45.30 -10.38 1.69
C MET A 1 44.99 -11.50 2.69
N LYS A 2 45.93 -11.94 3.55
CA LYS A 2 45.66 -13.03 4.52
C LYS A 2 44.99 -12.46 5.77
N LEU A 3 43.66 -12.42 5.80
CA LEU A 3 42.90 -12.26 7.06
C LEU A 3 43.24 -13.46 7.95
N LYS A 4 44.15 -13.29 8.90
CA LYS A 4 44.73 -14.39 9.71
C LYS A 4 43.75 -15.03 10.71
N ASN A 5 42.56 -14.46 10.92
CA ASN A 5 41.63 -14.95 11.93
C ASN A 5 40.30 -15.46 11.34
N PRO A 6 40.08 -16.79 11.30
CA PRO A 6 38.94 -17.41 10.62
C PRO A 6 37.59 -17.12 11.30
N VAL A 7 37.57 -16.73 12.58
CA VAL A 7 36.32 -16.47 13.32
C VAL A 7 35.58 -15.24 12.77
N ASN A 8 36.27 -14.12 12.56
CA ASN A 8 35.64 -12.89 12.04
C ASN A 8 35.08 -13.10 10.63
N ILE A 9 35.79 -13.88 9.82
CA ILE A 9 35.37 -14.23 8.46
C ILE A 9 34.10 -15.09 8.49
N ILE A 10 33.93 -15.94 9.50
CA ILE A 10 32.75 -16.81 9.62
C ILE A 10 31.57 -16.07 10.23
N LEU A 11 31.79 -15.15 11.17
CA LEU A 11 30.73 -14.26 11.64
C LEU A 11 30.21 -13.39 10.50
N LEU A 12 31.12 -12.81 9.69
CA LEU A 12 30.78 -12.12 8.44
C LEU A 12 29.94 -13.01 7.51
N ALA A 13 30.36 -14.26 7.33
CA ALA A 13 29.63 -15.23 6.50
C ALA A 13 28.23 -15.55 7.02
N ILE A 14 28.08 -15.78 8.33
CA ILE A 14 26.78 -16.04 8.96
C ILE A 14 25.87 -14.83 8.81
N SER A 15 26.39 -13.62 9.04
CA SER A 15 25.63 -12.39 8.82
C SER A 15 25.20 -12.24 7.37
N PHE A 16 26.07 -12.55 6.40
CA PHE A 16 25.72 -12.54 4.98
C PHE A 16 24.65 -13.57 4.62
N VAL A 17 24.69 -14.76 5.23
CA VAL A 17 23.64 -15.78 5.03
C VAL A 17 22.32 -15.32 5.63
N ILE A 18 22.30 -14.89 6.90
CA ILE A 18 21.09 -14.38 7.56
C ILE A 18 20.50 -13.21 6.76
N PHE A 19 21.34 -12.26 6.36
CA PHE A 19 20.93 -11.10 5.59
C PHE A 19 20.35 -11.46 4.22
N GLY A 20 21.07 -12.28 3.46
CA GLY A 20 20.61 -12.74 2.16
C GLY A 20 19.33 -13.59 2.25
N SER A 21 19.21 -14.46 3.26
CA SER A 21 18.00 -15.24 3.52
C SER A 21 16.81 -14.37 3.92
N LEU A 22 16.99 -13.43 4.84
CA LEU A 22 15.92 -12.53 5.27
C LEU A 22 15.48 -11.62 4.12
N GLY A 23 16.42 -11.11 3.32
CA GLY A 23 16.10 -10.37 2.10
C GLY A 23 15.38 -11.20 1.04
N LEU A 24 15.69 -12.50 0.91
CA LEU A 24 15.01 -13.42 -0.02
C LEU A 24 13.60 -13.82 0.41
N ILE A 25 13.32 -13.92 1.70
CA ILE A 25 11.94 -14.14 2.19
C ILE A 25 11.03 -12.96 1.79
N PHE A 26 11.59 -11.75 1.72
CA PHE A 26 10.90 -10.57 1.22
C PHE A 26 10.69 -10.58 -0.30
N ILE A 27 11.59 -11.22 -1.04
CA ILE A 27 11.50 -11.31 -2.50
C ILE A 27 10.28 -12.16 -2.92
N THR A 28 9.80 -13.08 -2.09
CA THR A 28 8.61 -13.86 -2.42
C THR A 28 7.30 -13.14 -2.10
N GLN A 29 7.33 -11.94 -1.50
CA GLN A 29 6.12 -11.14 -1.41
C GLN A 29 5.76 -10.62 -2.80
N MET A 30 4.49 -10.77 -3.09
CA MET A 30 3.89 -10.64 -4.39
C MET A 30 3.14 -9.31 -4.43
N GLU A 31 3.52 -8.44 -5.35
CA GLU A 31 2.86 -7.17 -5.66
C GLU A 31 1.98 -7.40 -6.89
N LEU A 32 0.72 -6.99 -6.83
CA LEU A 32 -0.04 -6.70 -8.04
C LEU A 32 0.35 -5.29 -8.43
N LEU A 33 0.64 -5.04 -9.71
CA LEU A 33 0.88 -3.69 -10.19
C LEU A 33 -0.45 -2.95 -10.10
N PRO A 34 -0.65 -1.97 -9.20
CA PRO A 34 -1.85 -1.18 -9.28
C PRO A 34 -1.63 -0.01 -10.22
N GLY A 35 -2.72 0.37 -10.88
CA GLY A 35 -2.74 1.51 -11.77
C GLY A 35 -2.71 2.81 -10.99
N TYR A 36 -3.75 3.08 -10.20
CA TYR A 36 -3.99 4.40 -9.60
C TYR A 36 -5.02 4.35 -8.47
N ASN A 37 -5.10 5.42 -7.67
CA ASN A 37 -6.12 5.64 -6.65
C ASN A 37 -6.64 7.09 -6.71
N TRP A 38 -7.96 7.29 -6.60
CA TRP A 38 -8.61 8.60 -6.64
C TRP A 38 -9.36 8.92 -5.34
N ASP A 39 -8.73 9.73 -4.46
CA ASP A 39 -9.24 10.05 -3.10
C ASP A 39 -9.76 11.50 -2.94
N ASP A 40 -9.48 12.40 -3.89
CA ASP A 40 -9.46 13.85 -3.63
C ASP A 40 -10.85 14.49 -3.43
N LYS A 41 -11.92 13.95 -4.02
CA LYS A 41 -13.24 14.59 -3.99
C LYS A 41 -14.09 14.22 -2.78
N GLN A 42 -13.85 13.08 -2.14
CA GLN A 42 -14.67 12.63 -1.02
C GLN A 42 -14.53 13.48 0.25
N ASN A 43 -13.32 13.96 0.54
CA ASN A 43 -13.09 14.84 1.69
C ASN A 43 -13.87 16.16 1.55
N LEU A 44 -14.27 16.48 0.32
CA LEU A 44 -15.01 17.67 -0.03
C LEU A 44 -16.52 17.43 0.00
N TYR A 45 -17.02 16.29 -0.49
CA TYR A 45 -18.46 16.04 -0.70
C TYR A 45 -18.91 14.62 -0.30
N PRO A 46 -20.16 14.46 0.19
CA PRO A 46 -20.77 13.16 0.52
C PRO A 46 -21.30 12.49 -0.75
N THR A 47 -20.39 11.99 -1.57
CA THR A 47 -20.73 11.39 -2.86
C THR A 47 -20.39 9.93 -2.92
N GLU A 48 -21.28 9.16 -3.54
CA GLU A 48 -20.94 7.88 -4.16
C GLU A 48 -20.48 8.13 -5.58
N MET A 49 -19.53 7.32 -6.02
CA MET A 49 -19.21 7.22 -7.43
C MET A 49 -20.00 6.08 -8.05
N GLU A 50 -20.02 6.06 -9.36
CA GLU A 50 -20.39 4.89 -10.14
C GLU A 50 -19.41 4.85 -11.30
N LEU A 51 -18.80 3.70 -11.56
CA LEU A 51 -17.77 3.54 -12.58
C LEU A 51 -18.30 2.76 -13.78
N GLN A 52 -18.06 3.27 -14.99
CA GLN A 52 -18.39 2.61 -16.24
C GLN A 52 -17.24 2.73 -17.23
N LEU A 53 -17.09 1.73 -18.10
CA LEU A 53 -16.23 1.83 -19.28
C LEU A 53 -16.83 2.77 -20.32
N THR A 54 -15.97 3.45 -21.06
CA THR A 54 -16.36 4.25 -22.21
C THR A 54 -15.34 4.12 -23.34
N GLY A 55 -15.65 4.63 -24.53
CA GLY A 55 -14.71 4.69 -25.66
C GLY A 55 -13.40 5.42 -25.33
N ASP A 56 -12.47 5.39 -26.28
CA ASP A 56 -11.18 6.08 -26.18
C ASP A 56 -11.36 7.60 -26.32
N LEU A 57 -11.45 8.30 -25.18
CA LEU A 57 -11.69 9.74 -25.12
C LEU A 57 -10.41 10.54 -25.41
N ASN A 58 -9.23 9.97 -25.13
CA ASN A 58 -7.97 10.68 -25.27
C ASN A 58 -7.20 10.36 -26.57
N GLY A 59 -7.66 9.37 -27.35
CA GLY A 59 -7.12 8.96 -28.63
C GLY A 59 -5.88 8.06 -28.54
N ASP A 60 -5.63 7.39 -27.42
CA ASP A 60 -4.47 6.50 -27.23
C ASP A 60 -4.70 5.05 -27.69
N GLY A 61 -5.90 4.75 -28.18
CA GLY A 61 -6.35 3.46 -28.65
C GLY A 61 -6.92 2.56 -27.56
N VAL A 62 -7.12 3.06 -26.34
CA VAL A 62 -7.57 2.30 -25.18
C VAL A 62 -8.90 2.88 -24.67
N PRO A 63 -9.95 2.05 -24.48
CA PRO A 63 -11.18 2.48 -23.78
C PRO A 63 -10.88 3.14 -22.44
N ASP A 64 -11.46 4.31 -22.20
CA ASP A 64 -11.30 5.07 -20.97
C ASP A 64 -12.37 4.70 -19.93
N LEU A 65 -12.31 5.32 -18.77
CA LEU A 65 -13.33 5.21 -17.73
C LEU A 65 -14.12 6.51 -17.61
N ILE A 66 -15.41 6.37 -17.32
CA ILE A 66 -16.26 7.47 -16.91
C ILE A 66 -16.88 7.17 -15.56
N SER A 67 -16.95 8.19 -14.71
CA SER A 67 -17.60 8.08 -13.43
C SER A 67 -18.48 9.29 -13.15
N ASN A 68 -19.66 9.06 -12.56
CA ASN A 68 -20.51 10.11 -12.01
C ASN A 68 -20.46 10.12 -10.48
N ALA A 69 -20.48 11.32 -9.91
CA ALA A 69 -20.69 11.52 -8.49
C ALA A 69 -22.17 11.83 -8.22
N PHE A 70 -22.83 10.97 -7.45
CA PHE A 70 -24.17 11.21 -6.90
C PHE A 70 -24.12 11.25 -5.37
N THR A 71 -25.18 11.73 -4.73
CA THR A 71 -25.17 11.87 -3.26
C THR A 71 -25.41 10.53 -2.58
N ARG A 72 -24.49 10.17 -1.69
CA ARG A 72 -24.57 8.97 -0.86
C ARG A 72 -25.36 9.23 0.45
N ASP A 73 -25.98 8.17 0.97
CA ASP A 73 -26.48 8.14 2.34
C ASP A 73 -25.29 8.12 3.33
N ILE A 74 -25.22 9.11 4.23
CA ILE A 74 -24.10 9.22 5.17
C ILE A 74 -24.50 8.82 6.59
N ASP A 75 -23.58 8.16 7.29
CA ASP A 75 -23.73 7.89 8.71
C ASP A 75 -23.45 9.17 9.54
N GLU A 76 -23.80 9.15 10.83
CA GLU A 76 -23.58 10.30 11.71
C GLU A 76 -22.09 10.64 11.89
N ARG A 77 -21.20 9.66 11.77
CA ARG A 77 -19.75 9.82 11.96
C ARG A 77 -19.09 10.51 10.77
N ASP A 78 -19.59 10.24 9.57
CA ASP A 78 -19.08 10.78 8.31
C ASP A 78 -19.50 12.24 8.13
N LEU A 79 -20.68 12.63 8.63
CA LEU A 79 -21.18 14.01 8.56
C LEU A 79 -20.20 15.04 9.16
N ASP A 80 -19.36 14.65 10.12
CA ASP A 80 -18.35 15.51 10.73
C ASP A 80 -16.99 15.51 9.99
N ARG A 81 -16.75 14.53 9.12
CA ARG A 81 -15.54 14.43 8.29
C ARG A 81 -15.65 15.25 7.00
N ILE A 82 -16.87 15.44 6.50
CA ILE A 82 -17.13 16.08 5.21
C ILE A 82 -17.08 17.62 5.33
N THR A 83 -16.30 18.26 4.46
CA THR A 83 -16.13 19.72 4.43
C THR A 83 -17.41 20.43 3.98
N HIS A 84 -18.07 19.95 2.91
CA HIS A 84 -19.31 20.52 2.40
C HIS A 84 -20.51 19.64 2.75
N LYS A 85 -21.20 20.00 3.83
CA LYS A 85 -22.38 19.25 4.33
C LYS A 85 -23.65 19.42 3.49
N ILE A 86 -23.56 19.94 2.26
CA ILE A 86 -24.73 20.18 1.41
C ILE A 86 -24.82 19.03 0.40
N PRO A 87 -25.95 18.30 0.31
CA PRO A 87 -26.12 17.15 -0.59
C PRO A 87 -26.21 17.54 -2.08
N GLN A 88 -25.94 18.78 -2.46
CA GLN A 88 -26.22 19.28 -3.82
C GLN A 88 -25.09 19.07 -4.81
N TYR A 89 -23.99 18.44 -4.42
CA TYR A 89 -22.89 18.24 -5.36
C TYR A 89 -23.17 17.08 -6.31
N GLY A 90 -22.83 17.27 -7.58
CA GLY A 90 -22.69 16.20 -8.56
C GLY A 90 -21.49 16.46 -9.45
N GLY A 91 -20.98 15.41 -10.08
CA GLY A 91 -19.82 15.52 -10.97
C GLY A 91 -19.82 14.42 -12.00
N ILE A 92 -19.12 14.65 -13.10
CA ILE A 92 -18.77 13.62 -14.08
C ILE A 92 -17.27 13.73 -14.33
N PHE A 93 -16.58 12.61 -14.32
CA PHE A 93 -15.14 12.50 -14.44
C PHE A 93 -14.82 11.49 -15.53
N ALA A 94 -14.03 11.90 -16.52
CA ALA A 94 -13.37 10.95 -17.40
C ALA A 94 -11.95 10.70 -16.89
N ILE A 95 -11.61 9.43 -16.78
CA ILE A 95 -10.35 8.95 -16.23
C ILE A 95 -9.70 8.11 -17.31
N ASP A 96 -8.46 8.44 -17.62
CA ASP A 96 -7.59 7.64 -18.48
C ASP A 96 -7.41 6.28 -17.81
N SER A 97 -7.93 5.21 -18.42
CA SER A 97 -7.90 3.86 -17.83
C SER A 97 -6.47 3.33 -17.68
N LYS A 98 -5.54 3.84 -18.50
CA LYS A 98 -4.15 3.43 -18.54
C LYS A 98 -3.29 4.12 -17.49
N THR A 99 -3.55 5.40 -17.25
CA THR A 99 -2.74 6.21 -16.31
C THR A 99 -3.43 6.55 -15.01
N GLY A 100 -4.75 6.41 -14.95
CA GLY A 100 -5.57 6.86 -13.83
C GLY A 100 -5.72 8.37 -13.72
N THR A 101 -5.25 9.12 -14.71
CA THR A 101 -5.30 10.58 -14.67
C THR A 101 -6.65 11.07 -15.17
N ILE A 102 -7.14 12.17 -14.58
CA ILE A 102 -8.35 12.82 -15.07
C ILE A 102 -8.07 13.39 -16.46
N ILE A 103 -8.80 12.90 -17.47
CA ILE A 103 -8.82 13.48 -18.83
C ILE A 103 -9.57 14.80 -18.78
N TRP A 104 -10.77 14.77 -18.20
CA TRP A 104 -11.59 15.95 -17.93
C TRP A 104 -12.52 15.71 -16.74
N GLU A 105 -12.96 16.80 -16.11
CA GLU A 105 -13.98 16.76 -15.07
C GLU A 105 -15.02 17.86 -15.28
N LYS A 106 -16.27 17.57 -14.94
CA LYS A 106 -17.38 18.52 -14.98
C LYS A 106 -18.18 18.46 -13.68
N GLU A 107 -18.09 19.52 -12.90
CA GLU A 107 -18.86 19.66 -11.66
C GLU A 107 -20.23 20.30 -11.91
N TYR A 108 -21.22 19.84 -11.14
CA TYR A 108 -22.61 20.28 -11.17
C TYR A 108 -23.06 20.71 -9.77
N THR A 109 -23.98 21.68 -9.72
CA THR A 109 -24.65 22.12 -8.48
C THR A 109 -25.85 21.26 -8.09
N THR A 110 -26.00 20.11 -8.76
CA THR A 110 -27.03 19.11 -8.48
C THR A 110 -26.41 17.72 -8.68
N PRO A 111 -26.76 16.73 -7.84
CA PRO A 111 -26.27 15.36 -7.98
C PRO A 111 -26.57 14.77 -9.36
N VAL A 112 -25.59 14.09 -9.95
CA VAL A 112 -25.74 13.33 -11.20
C VAL A 112 -26.15 11.92 -10.79
N ARG A 113 -27.47 11.67 -10.68
CA ARG A 113 -28.01 10.41 -10.15
C ARG A 113 -27.47 9.20 -10.90
N GLU A 114 -27.40 9.34 -12.22
CA GLU A 114 -27.07 8.26 -13.12
C GLU A 114 -26.52 8.88 -14.41
N LEU A 115 -25.53 8.21 -14.99
CA LEU A 115 -24.97 8.55 -16.27
C LEU A 115 -25.15 7.35 -17.20
N MET A 116 -25.90 7.55 -18.28
CA MET A 116 -26.20 6.49 -19.24
C MET A 116 -25.35 6.69 -20.49
N LEU A 117 -24.55 5.69 -20.87
CA LEU A 117 -23.88 5.63 -22.16
C LEU A 117 -24.92 5.48 -23.27
N ILE A 118 -24.99 6.45 -24.18
CA ILE A 118 -25.95 6.43 -25.30
C ILE A 118 -25.25 6.32 -26.67
N GLY A 119 -23.93 6.06 -26.66
CA GLY A 119 -23.08 5.97 -27.85
C GLY A 119 -22.86 7.32 -28.54
N ASP A 120 -22.13 7.31 -29.65
CA ASP A 120 -21.87 8.51 -30.48
C ASP A 120 -23.12 8.93 -31.28
N ILE A 121 -24.02 9.71 -30.66
CA ILE A 121 -25.28 10.13 -31.29
C ILE A 121 -25.08 11.24 -32.32
N ASN A 122 -24.01 12.03 -32.19
CA ASN A 122 -23.76 13.17 -33.07
C ASN A 122 -22.77 12.85 -34.22
N ASN A 123 -22.21 11.63 -34.25
CA ASN A 123 -21.21 11.13 -35.18
C ASN A 123 -19.88 11.92 -35.16
N ASP A 124 -19.42 12.36 -33.98
CA ASP A 124 -18.15 13.04 -33.79
C ASP A 124 -16.97 12.08 -33.50
N GLY A 125 -17.26 10.79 -33.35
CA GLY A 125 -16.29 9.73 -33.07
C GLY A 125 -16.10 9.43 -31.58
N TYR A 126 -16.82 10.12 -30.69
CA TYR A 126 -16.76 9.93 -29.24
C TYR A 126 -18.12 9.51 -28.70
N ASP A 127 -18.11 8.70 -27.64
CA ASP A 127 -19.35 8.33 -26.99
C ASP A 127 -20.00 9.53 -26.29
N ASP A 128 -21.32 9.66 -26.46
CA ASP A 128 -22.15 10.64 -25.77
C ASP A 128 -22.88 10.00 -24.57
N TYR A 129 -23.31 10.84 -23.64
CA TYR A 129 -23.92 10.42 -22.38
C TYR A 129 -25.20 11.17 -22.08
N LEU A 130 -26.18 10.47 -21.52
CA LEU A 130 -27.36 11.10 -20.92
C LEU A 130 -27.14 11.23 -19.40
N ALA A 131 -26.93 12.47 -18.94
CA ALA A 131 -26.81 12.76 -17.52
C ALA A 131 -28.19 13.03 -16.91
N ASN A 132 -28.60 12.15 -16.00
CA ASN A 132 -29.82 12.25 -15.22
C ASN A 132 -29.54 12.99 -13.91
N MET A 133 -29.71 14.32 -13.90
CA MET A 133 -29.44 15.11 -12.70
C MET A 133 -30.70 15.27 -11.85
N MET A 134 -30.60 14.94 -10.57
CA MET A 134 -31.70 15.08 -9.62
C MET A 134 -31.57 16.35 -8.80
N ARG A 135 -32.68 17.03 -8.53
CA ARG A 135 -32.69 18.11 -7.54
C ARG A 135 -32.97 17.55 -6.16
N VAL A 136 -32.11 17.87 -5.21
CA VAL A 136 -32.26 17.53 -3.80
C VAL A 136 -32.43 18.78 -2.94
N ASN A 137 -33.09 18.63 -1.80
CA ASN A 137 -33.17 19.69 -0.78
C ASN A 137 -31.77 19.98 -0.21
N GLU A 138 -31.54 21.20 0.28
CA GLU A 138 -30.27 21.60 0.91
C GLU A 138 -30.06 20.93 2.29
N THR A 139 -31.12 20.34 2.85
CA THR A 139 -31.11 19.67 4.14
C THR A 139 -31.19 18.16 3.99
N TRP A 140 -30.41 17.44 4.79
CA TRP A 140 -30.54 16.01 5.00
C TRP A 140 -31.83 15.67 5.75
N ILE A 141 -32.42 14.53 5.41
CA ILE A 141 -33.46 13.88 6.21
C ILE A 141 -32.80 12.76 6.99
N THR A 142 -33.13 12.64 8.27
CA THR A 142 -32.72 11.49 9.07
C THR A 142 -33.77 10.39 8.94
N GLU A 143 -33.36 9.22 8.47
CA GLU A 143 -34.20 8.03 8.34
C GLU A 143 -33.53 6.87 9.08
N TYR A 144 -34.33 6.02 9.75
CA TYR A 144 -33.82 4.81 10.37
C TYR A 144 -33.75 3.71 9.31
N ASP A 145 -32.55 3.29 8.95
CA ASP A 145 -32.36 2.18 8.05
C ASP A 145 -32.62 0.87 8.81
N ASN A 146 -33.67 0.16 8.43
CA ASN A 146 -34.02 -1.13 9.04
C ASN A 146 -32.99 -2.21 8.72
N TYR A 147 -32.26 -2.08 7.61
CA TYR A 147 -31.25 -3.04 7.18
C TYR A 147 -29.99 -2.91 8.03
N SER A 148 -29.37 -1.72 8.07
CA SER A 148 -28.19 -1.48 8.90
C SER A 148 -28.50 -1.31 10.39
N ARG A 149 -29.78 -1.14 10.76
CA ARG A 149 -30.26 -0.82 12.12
C ARG A 149 -29.67 0.47 12.70
N GLU A 150 -29.31 1.40 11.82
CA GLU A 150 -28.69 2.68 12.19
C GLU A 150 -29.50 3.85 11.60
N TRP A 151 -29.32 5.04 12.20
CA TRP A 151 -29.86 6.26 11.62
C TRP A 151 -28.92 6.73 10.50
N ARG A 152 -29.48 6.91 9.30
CA ARG A 152 -28.76 7.44 8.14
C ARG A 152 -29.29 8.81 7.77
N TYR A 153 -28.42 9.67 7.27
CA TYR A 153 -28.78 10.96 6.71
C TYR A 153 -28.89 10.80 5.20
N LYS A 154 -30.11 10.98 4.68
CA LYS A 154 -30.44 10.83 3.26
C LYS A 154 -30.74 12.17 2.60
N PRO A 155 -30.35 12.38 1.34
CA PRO A 155 -30.76 13.56 0.59
C PRO A 155 -32.25 13.49 0.25
N GLN A 156 -33.01 14.57 0.49
CA GLN A 156 -34.42 14.61 0.09
C GLN A 156 -34.54 14.89 -1.41
N ILE A 157 -34.87 13.85 -2.19
CA ILE A 157 -35.10 13.97 -3.64
C ILE A 157 -36.41 14.74 -3.91
N ILE A 158 -36.36 15.68 -4.85
CA ILE A 158 -37.55 16.38 -5.35
C ILE A 158 -38.00 15.69 -6.64
N HIS A 159 -38.86 14.68 -6.49
CA HIS A 159 -39.24 13.69 -7.53
C HIS A 159 -39.75 14.21 -8.90
N ASN A 160 -40.02 15.51 -9.06
CA ASN A 160 -40.50 16.12 -10.32
C ASN A 160 -39.56 17.21 -10.87
N GLN A 161 -38.31 17.23 -10.42
CA GLN A 161 -37.35 18.28 -10.75
C GLN A 161 -36.03 17.67 -11.21
N PHE A 162 -36.11 16.76 -12.17
CA PHE A 162 -34.93 16.25 -12.86
C PHE A 162 -34.50 17.20 -13.98
N THR A 163 -33.20 17.23 -14.21
CA THR A 163 -32.60 17.90 -15.36
C THR A 163 -31.83 16.87 -16.14
N ASN A 164 -32.39 16.41 -17.26
CA ASN A 164 -31.80 15.40 -18.12
C ASN A 164 -31.16 16.08 -19.33
N ARG A 165 -29.86 15.85 -19.55
CA ARG A 165 -29.10 16.49 -20.63
C ARG A 165 -28.22 15.48 -21.32
N ILE A 166 -28.14 15.59 -22.65
CA ILE A 166 -27.08 14.93 -23.40
C ILE A 166 -25.80 15.73 -23.25
N ILE A 167 -24.72 15.02 -22.98
CA ILE A 167 -23.36 15.55 -22.87
C ILE A 167 -22.52 14.81 -23.89
N SER A 168 -21.84 15.57 -24.77
CA SER A 168 -20.93 14.96 -25.75
C SER A 168 -19.57 14.67 -25.16
N GLY A 169 -19.02 13.49 -25.49
CA GLY A 169 -17.65 13.12 -25.12
C GLY A 169 -16.63 14.10 -25.66
N TRP A 170 -16.81 14.58 -26.90
CA TRP A 170 -15.95 15.59 -27.53
C TRP A 170 -16.02 16.96 -26.85
N ASP A 171 -17.23 17.47 -26.59
CA ASP A 171 -17.44 18.81 -26.02
C ASP A 171 -16.81 18.95 -24.63
N LEU A 172 -16.62 17.84 -23.93
CA LEU A 172 -15.96 17.77 -22.63
C LEU A 172 -14.43 17.88 -22.74
N ILE A 173 -13.84 17.39 -23.83
CA ILE A 173 -12.40 17.48 -24.11
C ILE A 173 -12.01 18.91 -24.53
N GLU A 174 -12.80 19.56 -25.39
CA GLU A 174 -12.48 20.93 -25.87
C GLU A 174 -12.86 22.04 -24.86
N GLY A 175 -13.35 21.69 -23.67
CA GLY A 175 -13.74 22.63 -22.62
C GLY A 175 -14.98 23.48 -22.98
N GLY A 176 -15.70 23.08 -24.04
CA GLY A 176 -16.92 23.75 -24.51
C GLY A 176 -18.13 23.43 -23.65
N GLY A 177 -18.26 22.17 -23.22
CA GLY A 177 -19.25 21.68 -22.24
C GLY A 177 -20.68 22.13 -22.48
N ASN A 178 -21.03 22.53 -23.71
CA ASN A 178 -22.39 22.90 -24.06
C ASN A 178 -23.11 21.59 -24.29
N PRO A 179 -24.19 21.29 -23.55
CA PRO A 179 -24.94 20.09 -23.81
C PRO A 179 -25.45 20.13 -25.26
N LEU A 180 -25.42 18.98 -25.95
CA LEU A 180 -25.95 18.86 -27.33
C LEU A 180 -27.43 19.29 -27.39
N SER A 181 -28.13 19.20 -26.26
CA SER A 181 -29.52 19.58 -26.10
C SER A 181 -29.75 20.47 -24.86
N GLY A 182 -30.88 21.18 -24.87
CA GLY A 182 -31.46 21.68 -23.61
C GLY A 182 -31.90 20.55 -22.67
N ASN A 183 -32.63 20.88 -21.61
CA ASN A 183 -33.26 19.86 -20.76
C ASN A 183 -34.27 19.04 -21.59
N ILE A 184 -34.04 17.73 -21.73
CA ILE A 184 -34.87 16.83 -22.55
C ILE A 184 -36.20 16.56 -21.87
N THR A 185 -36.16 16.27 -20.58
CA THR A 185 -37.33 15.98 -19.77
C THR A 185 -37.10 16.35 -18.31
N THR A 186 -38.19 16.63 -17.59
CA THR A 186 -38.18 16.84 -16.14
C THR A 186 -38.58 15.60 -15.35
N ASN A 187 -38.91 14.51 -16.04
CA ASN A 187 -39.20 13.22 -15.44
C ASN A 187 -37.89 12.52 -15.05
N LEU A 188 -38.00 11.55 -14.14
CA LEU A 188 -36.92 10.61 -13.91
C LEU A 188 -36.72 9.79 -15.19
N VAL A 189 -35.49 9.69 -15.67
CA VAL A 189 -35.13 8.72 -16.71
C VAL A 189 -34.59 7.48 -15.99
N TYR A 190 -35.18 6.32 -16.23
CA TYR A 190 -34.72 5.04 -15.70
C TYR A 190 -33.75 4.34 -16.65
N ASP A 191 -33.90 4.61 -17.95
CA ASP A 191 -33.16 3.92 -18.98
C ASP A 191 -33.23 4.67 -20.30
N ALA A 192 -32.25 4.47 -21.16
CA ALA A 192 -32.14 5.12 -22.45
C ALA A 192 -31.49 4.19 -23.47
N ILE A 193 -32.03 4.16 -24.68
CA ILE A 193 -31.41 3.47 -25.81
C ILE A 193 -31.36 4.40 -27.02
N LYS A 194 -30.32 4.21 -27.83
CA LYS A 194 -30.12 4.87 -29.10
C LYS A 194 -30.92 4.19 -30.20
N VAL A 195 -31.42 4.97 -31.17
CA VAL A 195 -32.14 4.46 -32.34
C VAL A 195 -31.76 5.25 -33.58
N SER A 196 -31.46 4.59 -34.68
CA SER A 196 -30.85 5.21 -35.87
C SER A 196 -31.83 5.85 -36.85
N ASN A 197 -33.14 5.92 -36.56
CA ASN A 197 -34.12 6.38 -37.55
C ASN A 197 -35.52 6.77 -37.00
N LEU A 198 -35.70 7.98 -36.45
CA LEU A 198 -37.05 8.58 -36.29
C LEU A 198 -37.45 9.48 -37.48
N GLY A 199 -36.87 9.23 -38.66
CA GLY A 199 -37.26 9.84 -39.93
C GLY A 199 -36.46 11.07 -40.37
N ASP A 200 -35.39 11.45 -39.67
CA ASP A 200 -34.47 12.53 -40.05
C ASP A 200 -33.06 12.05 -40.45
N ASN A 201 -32.80 10.74 -40.38
CA ASN A 201 -31.48 10.10 -40.58
C ASN A 201 -30.41 10.58 -39.59
N VAL A 202 -30.83 11.06 -38.44
CA VAL A 202 -29.96 11.32 -37.30
C VAL A 202 -30.27 10.25 -36.25
N GLU A 203 -29.28 9.91 -35.42
CA GLU A 203 -29.53 9.00 -34.31
C GLU A 203 -30.38 9.70 -33.25
N ASP A 204 -31.29 8.99 -32.61
CA ASP A 204 -32.28 9.55 -31.71
C ASP A 204 -32.39 8.68 -30.46
N LEU A 205 -33.26 9.07 -29.52
CA LEU A 205 -33.37 8.40 -28.22
C LEU A 205 -34.76 7.83 -27.97
N ILE A 206 -34.79 6.64 -27.38
CA ILE A 206 -35.96 6.11 -26.67
C ILE A 206 -35.63 6.10 -25.18
N LEU A 207 -36.44 6.80 -24.39
CA LEU A 207 -36.27 6.91 -22.94
C LEU A 207 -37.40 6.15 -22.22
N LEU A 208 -37.01 5.42 -21.17
CA LEU A 208 -37.93 4.92 -20.16
C LEU A 208 -38.08 5.98 -19.06
N GLU A 209 -39.20 6.69 -19.07
CA GLU A 209 -39.45 7.82 -18.17
C GLU A 209 -40.40 7.45 -17.02
N GLY A 210 -39.96 7.69 -15.80
CA GLY A 210 -40.80 7.68 -14.61
C GLY A 210 -41.49 9.03 -14.40
N LYS A 211 -42.82 9.06 -14.55
CA LYS A 211 -43.63 10.22 -14.14
C LYS A 211 -44.08 10.05 -12.69
N PHE A 212 -43.75 11.00 -11.83
CA PHE A 212 -44.10 10.91 -10.42
C PHE A 212 -45.61 10.76 -10.22
N PHE A 213 -45.99 9.81 -9.38
CA PHE A 213 -47.35 9.50 -9.01
C PHE A 213 -47.36 9.26 -7.50
N PRO A 214 -48.03 10.11 -6.69
CA PRO A 214 -47.94 10.07 -5.23
C PRO A 214 -48.79 8.93 -4.64
N LEU A 215 -48.39 7.68 -4.85
CA LEU A 215 -48.92 6.54 -4.10
C LEU A 215 -48.03 6.22 -2.89
N PRO A 216 -48.59 5.57 -1.85
CA PRO A 216 -47.84 5.23 -0.63
C PRO A 216 -46.63 4.31 -0.89
N ASP A 217 -46.78 3.36 -1.83
CA ASP A 217 -45.78 2.30 -2.06
C ASP A 217 -45.02 2.45 -3.40
N TYR A 218 -45.52 3.27 -4.32
CA TYR A 218 -44.95 3.47 -5.66
C TYR A 218 -44.92 4.95 -6.01
N HIS A 219 -43.77 5.44 -6.44
CA HIS A 219 -43.58 6.85 -6.70
C HIS A 219 -43.65 7.22 -8.17
N TYR A 220 -43.58 6.27 -9.11
CA TYR A 220 -43.50 6.60 -10.54
C TYR A 220 -44.32 5.65 -11.41
N LYS A 221 -45.02 6.22 -12.39
CA LYS A 221 -45.65 5.49 -13.51
C LYS A 221 -44.74 5.59 -14.73
N MET A 222 -44.39 4.44 -15.31
CA MET A 222 -43.44 4.36 -16.42
C MET A 222 -44.09 4.73 -17.76
N ASN A 223 -43.34 5.41 -18.62
CA ASN A 223 -43.69 5.68 -20.01
C ASN A 223 -42.48 5.43 -20.89
N ILE A 224 -42.70 4.96 -22.11
CA ILE A 224 -41.66 4.92 -23.14
C ILE A 224 -41.88 6.12 -24.05
N SER A 225 -40.88 6.99 -24.17
CA SER A 225 -40.94 8.17 -25.00
C SER A 225 -39.79 8.22 -25.98
N THR A 226 -40.06 8.74 -27.17
CA THR A 226 -39.07 8.95 -28.25
C THR A 226 -38.73 10.43 -28.35
N TYR A 227 -37.46 10.73 -28.61
CA TYR A 227 -36.91 12.08 -28.67
C TYR A 227 -35.93 12.22 -29.81
N TYR A 228 -36.03 13.33 -30.54
CA TYR A 228 -34.94 13.78 -31.40
C TYR A 228 -33.73 14.24 -30.57
N ILE A 229 -32.50 14.19 -31.10
CA ILE A 229 -31.28 14.70 -30.41
C ILE A 229 -31.48 16.12 -29.85
N ASN A 230 -32.20 16.98 -30.58
CA ASN A 230 -32.46 18.35 -30.14
C ASN A 230 -33.39 18.48 -28.92
N GLY A 231 -33.84 17.35 -28.35
CA GLY A 231 -34.73 17.24 -27.19
C GLY A 231 -36.22 17.28 -27.54
N THR A 232 -36.60 17.32 -28.81
CA THR A 232 -38.01 17.34 -29.22
C THR A 232 -38.63 15.95 -29.06
N LYS A 233 -39.57 15.82 -28.13
CA LYS A 233 -40.38 14.60 -27.91
C LYS A 233 -41.33 14.35 -29.09
N THR A 234 -41.40 13.11 -29.57
CA THR A 234 -42.21 12.73 -30.74
C THR A 234 -43.40 11.83 -30.39
N LYS A 235 -43.17 10.68 -29.75
CA LYS A 235 -44.21 9.72 -29.33
C LYS A 235 -44.01 9.30 -27.88
N THR A 236 -45.10 9.08 -27.15
CA THR A 236 -45.09 8.52 -25.79
C THR A 236 -46.14 7.42 -25.67
N ILE A 237 -45.77 6.30 -25.08
CA ILE A 237 -46.66 5.21 -24.69
C ILE A 237 -46.63 5.07 -23.17
N GLU A 238 -47.79 5.10 -22.53
CA GLU A 238 -47.89 4.84 -21.10
C GLU A 238 -47.78 3.33 -20.85
N MET A 239 -46.88 2.93 -19.96
CA MET A 239 -46.72 1.54 -19.57
C MET A 239 -47.57 1.27 -18.32
N ASN A 240 -48.11 0.06 -18.22
CA ASN A 240 -48.77 -0.41 -16.99
C ASN A 240 -47.75 -0.92 -15.98
N ALA A 241 -46.66 -0.19 -15.80
CA ALA A 241 -45.57 -0.49 -14.88
C ALA A 241 -45.39 0.67 -13.90
N TYR A 242 -45.22 0.32 -12.63
CA TYR A 242 -45.04 1.26 -11.53
C TYR A 242 -43.77 0.89 -10.78
N VAL A 243 -43.01 1.90 -10.36
CA VAL A 243 -41.74 1.69 -9.67
C VAL A 243 -41.65 2.59 -8.46
N ASN A 244 -41.01 2.05 -7.43
CA ASN A 244 -40.47 2.84 -6.36
C ASN A 244 -38.93 2.79 -6.46
N PRO A 245 -38.27 3.88 -6.91
CA PRO A 245 -36.82 3.91 -7.04
C PRO A 245 -36.10 3.75 -5.70
N ASP A 246 -36.79 3.99 -4.59
CA ASP A 246 -36.20 3.95 -3.25
C ASP A 246 -36.38 2.57 -2.59
N LEU A 247 -37.19 1.66 -3.15
CA LEU A 247 -37.59 0.40 -2.48
C LEU A 247 -37.21 -0.91 -3.20
N ARG A 248 -36.61 -0.89 -4.41
CA ARG A 248 -36.31 -2.15 -5.11
C ARG A 248 -35.01 -2.04 -5.91
N GLY A 249 -34.06 -2.91 -5.57
CA GLY A 249 -32.81 -3.07 -6.33
C GLY A 249 -32.95 -3.90 -7.60
N GLY A 250 -34.13 -4.32 -8.05
CA GLY A 250 -34.26 -5.16 -9.26
C GLY A 250 -33.90 -4.43 -10.56
N ASP A 251 -33.53 -5.17 -11.60
CA ASP A 251 -33.19 -4.61 -12.92
C ASP A 251 -34.45 -4.25 -13.73
N THR A 252 -35.65 -4.48 -13.18
CA THR A 252 -36.91 -4.17 -13.85
C THR A 252 -37.66 -3.03 -13.15
N PRO A 253 -38.31 -2.14 -13.93
CA PRO A 253 -38.42 -2.14 -15.37
C PRO A 253 -37.17 -1.57 -16.05
N ALA A 254 -36.89 -2.05 -17.25
CA ALA A 254 -35.75 -1.62 -18.06
C ALA A 254 -36.12 -1.52 -19.53
N LEU A 255 -35.24 -0.85 -20.27
CA LEU A 255 -35.26 -0.72 -21.71
C LEU A 255 -33.88 -1.15 -22.24
N ARG A 256 -33.84 -2.06 -23.20
CA ARG A 256 -32.58 -2.50 -23.83
C ARG A 256 -32.69 -2.41 -25.34
N GLU A 257 -31.57 -2.09 -25.96
CA GLU A 257 -31.40 -2.33 -27.38
C GLU A 257 -31.37 -3.85 -27.61
N PHE A 258 -32.08 -4.31 -28.62
CA PHE A 258 -32.21 -5.73 -28.92
C PHE A 258 -32.06 -5.96 -30.42
N ASN A 259 -31.02 -6.67 -30.82
CA ASN A 259 -30.77 -6.99 -32.23
C ASN A 259 -31.73 -8.10 -32.68
N TYR A 260 -32.60 -7.80 -33.63
CA TYR A 260 -33.58 -8.72 -34.19
C TYR A 260 -33.48 -8.69 -35.71
N ASP A 261 -33.09 -9.81 -36.31
CA ASP A 261 -32.91 -9.96 -37.76
C ASP A 261 -31.96 -8.90 -38.38
N GLY A 262 -30.92 -8.50 -37.63
CA GLY A 262 -29.92 -7.52 -38.05
C GLY A 262 -30.35 -6.06 -37.93
N GLU A 263 -31.51 -5.78 -37.34
CA GLU A 263 -31.99 -4.43 -37.01
C GLU A 263 -32.05 -4.22 -35.48
N SER A 264 -31.82 -2.98 -35.04
CA SER A 264 -31.88 -2.62 -33.61
C SER A 264 -33.31 -2.29 -33.18
N HIS A 265 -33.82 -3.03 -32.20
CA HIS A 265 -35.16 -2.88 -31.63
C HIS A 265 -35.13 -2.47 -30.16
N ALA A 266 -36.29 -2.13 -29.60
CA ALA A 266 -36.42 -1.70 -28.22
C ALA A 266 -37.13 -2.78 -27.38
N LEU A 267 -36.38 -3.46 -26.52
CA LEU A 267 -36.91 -4.46 -25.60
C LEU A 267 -37.26 -3.81 -24.26
N PHE A 268 -38.56 -3.76 -23.95
CA PHE A 268 -39.05 -3.34 -22.65
C PHE A 268 -39.36 -4.53 -21.77
N ILE A 269 -38.84 -4.51 -20.55
CA ILE A 269 -39.08 -5.57 -19.56
C ILE A 269 -39.60 -4.92 -18.29
N SER A 270 -40.66 -5.49 -17.73
CA SER A 270 -41.18 -5.16 -16.40
C SER A 270 -41.41 -6.42 -15.60
N GLU A 271 -41.82 -6.28 -14.34
CA GLU A 271 -42.15 -7.42 -13.47
C GLU A 271 -43.15 -8.41 -14.11
N ASN A 272 -44.05 -7.93 -14.98
CA ASN A 272 -45.14 -8.74 -15.50
C ASN A 272 -45.29 -8.74 -17.04
N SER A 273 -44.39 -8.07 -17.76
CA SER A 273 -44.47 -8.00 -19.21
C SER A 273 -43.10 -7.91 -19.87
N LEU A 274 -42.95 -8.57 -21.00
CA LEU A 274 -41.79 -8.44 -21.86
C LEU A 274 -42.31 -8.12 -23.27
N ILE A 275 -41.86 -6.99 -23.81
CA ILE A 275 -42.40 -6.40 -25.04
C ILE A 275 -41.23 -5.98 -25.92
N LEU A 276 -41.15 -6.57 -27.11
CA LEU A 276 -40.21 -6.11 -28.13
C LEU A 276 -40.94 -5.11 -29.04
N PHE A 277 -40.43 -3.89 -29.11
CA PHE A 277 -40.99 -2.81 -29.92
C PHE A 277 -40.24 -2.62 -31.23
N ASN A 278 -40.98 -2.34 -32.29
CA ASN A 278 -40.43 -1.91 -33.56
C ASN A 278 -39.89 -0.48 -33.45
N THR A 279 -38.73 -0.21 -34.03
CA THR A 279 -38.03 1.09 -34.04
C THR A 279 -38.13 1.80 -35.40
N SER A 280 -38.63 1.11 -36.43
CA SER A 280 -38.86 1.69 -37.76
C SER A 280 -39.90 2.81 -37.72
N VAL A 281 -39.70 3.85 -38.53
CA VAL A 281 -40.55 5.06 -38.57
C VAL A 281 -42.03 4.74 -38.75
N ASP A 282 -42.37 3.79 -39.63
CA ASP A 282 -43.76 3.48 -39.99
C ASP A 282 -44.53 2.72 -38.89
N ASN A 283 -43.81 2.00 -38.02
CA ASN A 283 -44.39 1.18 -36.94
C ASN A 283 -43.74 1.49 -35.58
N LEU A 284 -43.24 2.71 -35.40
CA LEU A 284 -42.45 3.09 -34.23
C LEU A 284 -43.22 2.79 -32.94
N LEU A 285 -42.64 1.99 -32.05
CA LEU A 285 -43.24 1.51 -30.80
C LEU A 285 -44.50 0.63 -30.96
N ASP A 286 -44.75 0.05 -32.13
CA ASP A 286 -45.71 -1.05 -32.27
C ASP A 286 -45.02 -2.36 -31.82
N PRO A 287 -45.69 -3.21 -31.03
CA PRO A 287 -45.07 -4.42 -30.50
C PRO A 287 -44.89 -5.47 -31.62
N ILE A 288 -43.68 -6.01 -31.74
CA ILE A 288 -43.37 -7.21 -32.52
C ILE A 288 -43.96 -8.43 -31.79
N PHE A 289 -43.66 -8.54 -30.50
CA PHE A 289 -44.34 -9.45 -29.60
C PHE A 289 -44.52 -8.82 -28.21
N ASN A 290 -45.49 -9.35 -27.46
CA ASN A 290 -45.83 -8.92 -26.11
C ASN A 290 -46.30 -10.13 -25.32
N ILE A 291 -45.46 -10.57 -24.39
CA ILE A 291 -45.71 -11.74 -23.56
C ILE A 291 -45.92 -11.32 -22.10
N THR A 292 -46.78 -12.07 -21.40
CA THR A 292 -46.96 -11.92 -19.96
C THR A 292 -46.00 -12.83 -19.24
N ILE A 293 -45.14 -12.24 -18.43
CA ILE A 293 -44.23 -12.92 -17.50
C ILE A 293 -44.72 -12.67 -16.07
N GLN A 294 -44.19 -13.36 -15.07
CA GLN A 294 -44.64 -13.22 -13.69
C GLN A 294 -43.48 -12.90 -12.76
N SER A 295 -43.59 -11.79 -12.03
CA SER A 295 -42.70 -11.43 -10.94
C SER A 295 -41.21 -11.44 -11.30
N VAL A 296 -40.86 -11.04 -12.54
CA VAL A 296 -39.46 -10.94 -12.96
C VAL A 296 -38.78 -9.84 -12.17
N ASN A 297 -37.62 -10.16 -11.64
CA ASN A 297 -36.80 -9.26 -10.82
C ASN A 297 -35.57 -8.81 -11.59
N THR A 298 -34.85 -9.75 -12.19
CA THR A 298 -33.64 -9.55 -12.99
C THR A 298 -33.81 -10.20 -14.35
N PHE A 299 -33.08 -9.70 -15.34
CA PHE A 299 -33.02 -10.30 -16.66
C PHE A 299 -31.66 -10.00 -17.30
N ASN A 300 -31.28 -10.79 -18.31
CA ASN A 300 -30.21 -10.46 -19.23
C ASN A 300 -30.56 -10.95 -20.64
N ILE A 301 -29.97 -10.29 -21.63
CA ILE A 301 -29.89 -10.81 -23.00
C ILE A 301 -28.64 -11.67 -23.06
N ILE A 302 -28.76 -12.90 -23.56
CA ILE A 302 -27.66 -13.86 -23.65
C ILE A 302 -27.41 -14.23 -25.10
N GLU A 303 -26.30 -14.92 -25.38
CA GLU A 303 -25.96 -15.35 -26.73
C GLU A 303 -27.04 -16.22 -27.38
N ASP A 304 -27.01 -16.30 -28.72
CA ASP A 304 -27.94 -17.08 -29.55
C ASP A 304 -27.72 -18.60 -29.34
N ILE A 305 -28.44 -19.16 -28.38
CA ILE A 305 -28.46 -20.58 -28.01
C ILE A 305 -29.19 -21.41 -29.07
N THR A 306 -30.23 -20.86 -29.72
CA THR A 306 -31.02 -21.58 -30.72
C THR A 306 -30.41 -21.57 -32.12
N LEU A 307 -29.33 -20.82 -32.32
CA LEU A 307 -28.61 -20.64 -33.57
C LEU A 307 -29.50 -20.09 -34.70
N ASP A 308 -30.49 -19.26 -34.35
CA ASP A 308 -31.42 -18.64 -35.29
C ASP A 308 -31.01 -17.23 -35.73
N GLY A 309 -29.89 -16.73 -35.19
CA GLY A 309 -29.32 -15.41 -35.40
C GLY A 309 -29.86 -14.35 -34.43
N ILE A 310 -30.70 -14.71 -33.47
CA ILE A 310 -31.33 -13.79 -32.52
C ILE A 310 -30.98 -14.18 -31.08
N PRO A 311 -30.41 -13.26 -30.29
CA PRO A 311 -30.13 -13.49 -28.86
C PRO A 311 -31.36 -13.91 -28.04
N GLU A 312 -31.20 -14.82 -27.08
CA GLU A 312 -32.27 -15.16 -26.13
C GLU A 312 -32.33 -14.21 -24.93
N ILE A 313 -33.43 -14.30 -24.18
CA ILE A 313 -33.68 -13.49 -22.99
C ILE A 313 -33.79 -14.41 -21.78
N LEU A 314 -32.89 -14.25 -20.83
CA LEU A 314 -32.94 -14.97 -19.56
C LEU A 314 -33.57 -14.08 -18.49
N THR A 315 -34.55 -14.60 -17.76
CA THR A 315 -35.24 -13.87 -16.69
C THR A 315 -35.23 -14.69 -15.41
N ALA A 316 -35.14 -14.03 -14.25
CA ALA A 316 -35.34 -14.69 -12.96
C ALA A 316 -36.34 -13.93 -12.09
N THR A 317 -37.16 -14.70 -11.38
CA THR A 317 -38.16 -14.17 -10.44
C THR A 317 -37.62 -14.07 -9.02
N PHE A 318 -38.32 -13.32 -8.16
CA PHE A 318 -38.05 -13.32 -6.72
C PHE A 318 -38.18 -14.70 -6.05
N GLU A 319 -38.87 -15.64 -6.68
CA GLU A 319 -39.04 -17.02 -6.20
C GLU A 319 -37.96 -17.97 -6.73
N GLY A 320 -36.98 -17.48 -7.48
CA GLY A 320 -35.89 -18.32 -7.98
C GLY A 320 -36.17 -19.07 -9.26
N ASN A 321 -37.31 -18.79 -9.89
CA ASN A 321 -37.64 -19.39 -11.17
C ASN A 321 -36.89 -18.65 -12.27
N VAL A 322 -36.01 -19.36 -12.97
CA VAL A 322 -35.23 -18.86 -14.11
C VAL A 322 -35.88 -19.35 -15.39
N SER A 323 -36.21 -18.45 -16.29
CA SER A 323 -36.88 -18.75 -17.57
C SER A 323 -36.03 -18.27 -18.73
N LEU A 324 -35.72 -19.18 -19.65
CA LEU A 324 -35.08 -18.88 -20.93
C LEU A 324 -36.17 -18.65 -21.99
N ILE A 325 -36.19 -17.45 -22.55
CA ILE A 325 -37.21 -16.98 -23.48
C ILE A 325 -36.56 -16.78 -24.84
N ASN A 326 -37.19 -17.34 -25.87
CA ASN A 326 -36.76 -17.20 -27.25
C ASN A 326 -36.87 -15.73 -27.71
N GLY A 327 -35.78 -15.17 -28.23
CA GLY A 327 -35.73 -13.79 -28.69
C GLY A 327 -36.54 -13.48 -29.95
N PHE A 328 -36.79 -14.49 -30.79
CA PHE A 328 -37.53 -14.36 -32.05
C PHE A 328 -39.04 -14.15 -31.85
N ASP A 329 -39.66 -14.87 -30.90
CA ASP A 329 -41.11 -14.83 -30.71
C ASP A 329 -41.60 -14.67 -29.25
N GLY A 330 -40.68 -14.65 -28.28
CA GLY A 330 -41.00 -14.58 -26.87
C GLY A 330 -41.53 -15.89 -26.27
N SER A 331 -41.43 -17.02 -26.99
CA SER A 331 -41.84 -18.32 -26.44
C SER A 331 -40.87 -18.81 -25.36
N LEU A 332 -41.37 -19.58 -24.41
CA LEU A 332 -40.55 -20.19 -23.36
C LEU A 332 -39.80 -21.40 -23.94
N ILE A 333 -38.46 -21.38 -23.89
CA ILE A 333 -37.59 -22.49 -24.30
C ILE A 333 -37.48 -23.49 -23.15
N THR A 334 -36.95 -23.04 -22.02
CA THR A 334 -36.80 -23.86 -20.81
C THR A 334 -36.99 -23.03 -19.56
N GLN A 335 -37.28 -23.71 -18.45
CA GLN A 335 -37.43 -23.10 -17.13
C GLN A 335 -36.87 -24.05 -16.07
N PHE A 336 -36.16 -23.48 -15.12
CA PHE A 336 -35.65 -24.21 -13.96
C PHE A 336 -35.75 -23.35 -12.71
N THR A 337 -35.63 -23.98 -11.54
CA THR A 337 -35.58 -23.29 -10.26
C THR A 337 -34.18 -23.44 -9.69
N VAL A 338 -33.64 -22.38 -9.12
CA VAL A 338 -32.39 -22.41 -8.37
C VAL A 338 -32.45 -23.44 -7.22
N PRO A 339 -31.31 -24.01 -6.76
CA PRO A 339 -31.31 -25.15 -5.84
C PRO A 339 -31.88 -24.86 -4.45
N ILE A 340 -32.00 -23.57 -4.10
CA ILE A 340 -32.42 -23.08 -2.79
C ILE A 340 -33.59 -22.12 -3.01
N GLU A 341 -34.66 -22.26 -2.25
CA GLU A 341 -35.79 -21.33 -2.26
C GLU A 341 -35.27 -19.94 -1.87
N PRO A 342 -35.22 -18.97 -2.80
CA PRO A 342 -34.72 -17.66 -2.48
C PRO A 342 -35.73 -16.92 -1.62
N ASP A 343 -35.20 -16.23 -0.64
CA ASP A 343 -35.94 -15.31 0.21
C ASP A 343 -35.48 -13.87 -0.08
N GLY A 344 -35.24 -13.56 -1.35
CA GLY A 344 -34.66 -12.29 -1.78
C GLY A 344 -34.33 -12.21 -3.26
N ARG A 345 -33.28 -11.45 -3.60
CA ARG A 345 -32.97 -11.10 -5.00
C ARG A 345 -32.13 -12.20 -5.64
N VAL A 346 -32.57 -12.63 -6.82
CA VAL A 346 -31.72 -13.38 -7.76
C VAL A 346 -31.10 -12.35 -8.68
N ASN A 347 -29.79 -12.41 -8.89
CA ASN A 347 -29.10 -11.67 -9.94
C ASN A 347 -28.65 -12.66 -11.01
N ILE A 348 -28.81 -12.26 -12.26
CA ILE A 348 -28.26 -12.95 -13.42
C ILE A 348 -27.09 -12.11 -13.92
N ARG A 349 -25.97 -12.74 -14.25
CA ARG A 349 -24.89 -12.12 -15.02
C ARG A 349 -24.48 -13.09 -16.14
N PRO A 350 -24.62 -12.73 -17.42
CA PRO A 350 -24.09 -13.53 -18.50
C PRO A 350 -22.57 -13.58 -18.38
N MET A 351 -22.00 -14.70 -18.80
CA MET A 351 -20.57 -14.90 -18.90
C MET A 351 -20.26 -15.09 -20.37
N GLY A 352 -19.33 -14.29 -20.88
CA GLY A 352 -18.81 -14.39 -22.24
C GLY A 352 -18.23 -15.77 -22.54
N SER A 353 -18.52 -16.25 -23.74
CA SER A 353 -17.94 -17.45 -24.34
C SER A 353 -17.74 -17.18 -25.82
N GLU A 354 -16.50 -17.30 -26.31
CA GLU A 354 -16.24 -17.19 -27.76
C GLU A 354 -16.57 -18.48 -28.53
N MET A 355 -17.08 -19.52 -27.87
CA MET A 355 -17.22 -20.85 -28.48
C MET A 355 -18.33 -20.93 -29.54
N ASN A 356 -19.35 -20.05 -29.50
CA ASN A 356 -20.52 -20.05 -30.39
C ASN A 356 -21.02 -21.48 -30.69
N ASP A 357 -21.16 -22.27 -29.63
CA ASP A 357 -21.49 -23.70 -29.69
C ASP A 357 -22.93 -24.00 -29.24
N GLY A 358 -23.73 -22.95 -29.02
CA GLY A 358 -25.09 -23.03 -28.50
C GLY A 358 -25.13 -23.26 -26.98
N THR A 359 -24.05 -22.97 -26.26
CA THR A 359 -23.99 -23.06 -24.80
C THR A 359 -23.75 -21.70 -24.18
N ALA A 360 -24.71 -21.21 -23.40
CA ALA A 360 -24.54 -20.01 -22.60
C ALA A 360 -24.01 -20.31 -21.20
N TYR A 361 -23.08 -19.48 -20.74
CA TYR A 361 -22.56 -19.51 -19.38
C TYR A 361 -23.19 -18.38 -18.58
N VAL A 362 -23.71 -18.68 -17.40
CA VAL A 362 -24.46 -17.69 -16.60
C VAL A 362 -24.13 -17.84 -15.12
N LEU A 363 -23.69 -16.74 -14.50
CA LEU A 363 -23.59 -16.64 -13.05
C LEU A 363 -24.95 -16.22 -12.48
N LEU A 364 -25.49 -17.06 -11.58
CA LEU A 364 -26.65 -16.76 -10.76
C LEU A 364 -26.20 -16.52 -9.32
N THR A 365 -26.56 -15.38 -8.75
CA THR A 365 -26.32 -15.10 -7.32
C THR A 365 -27.63 -14.86 -6.59
N ILE A 366 -27.74 -15.32 -5.35
CA ILE A 366 -28.92 -15.11 -4.50
C ILE A 366 -28.51 -14.36 -3.25
N ASP A 367 -29.20 -13.25 -3.01
CA ASP A 367 -29.21 -12.51 -1.75
C ASP A 367 -30.43 -12.95 -0.92
N ILE A 368 -30.21 -13.44 0.31
CA ILE A 368 -31.25 -13.94 1.21
C ILE A 368 -31.60 -12.86 2.24
N GLN A 369 -32.72 -12.14 2.04
CA GLN A 369 -33.08 -10.99 2.88
C GLN A 369 -33.36 -11.36 4.34
N ASN A 370 -34.01 -12.51 4.59
CA ASN A 370 -34.37 -12.93 5.95
C ASN A 370 -33.21 -13.60 6.70
N ASN A 371 -32.13 -13.94 6.01
CA ASN A 371 -30.91 -14.45 6.61
C ASN A 371 -29.70 -13.87 5.87
N PRO A 372 -29.38 -12.59 6.10
CA PRO A 372 -28.31 -11.86 5.39
C PRO A 372 -26.92 -12.45 5.64
N GLN A 373 -26.83 -13.56 6.38
CA GLN A 373 -25.63 -14.31 6.66
C GLN A 373 -25.34 -15.41 5.63
N GLN A 374 -26.02 -15.46 4.49
CA GLN A 374 -25.78 -16.48 3.47
C GLN A 374 -25.78 -15.88 2.07
N VAL A 375 -24.70 -16.12 1.33
CA VAL A 375 -24.62 -15.83 -0.09
C VAL A 375 -24.31 -17.11 -0.85
N HIS A 376 -25.07 -17.28 -1.93
CA HIS A 376 -24.95 -18.42 -2.83
C HIS A 376 -24.73 -17.93 -4.25
N GLY A 377 -23.79 -18.58 -4.94
CA GLY A 377 -23.50 -18.34 -6.35
C GLY A 377 -23.38 -19.65 -7.11
N TRP A 378 -23.93 -19.70 -8.32
CA TRP A 378 -23.81 -20.86 -9.20
C TRP A 378 -23.47 -20.38 -10.61
N VAL A 379 -22.55 -21.07 -11.28
CA VAL A 379 -22.40 -20.94 -12.73
C VAL A 379 -23.12 -22.08 -13.41
N TYR A 380 -24.05 -21.72 -14.27
CA TYR A 380 -24.80 -22.63 -15.12
C TYR A 380 -24.22 -22.64 -16.53
N THR A 381 -24.14 -23.81 -17.12
CA THR A 381 -24.15 -23.99 -18.57
C THR A 381 -25.58 -24.24 -19.01
N ILE A 382 -26.09 -23.42 -19.93
CA ILE A 382 -27.47 -23.48 -20.43
C ILE A 382 -27.42 -23.73 -21.93
N THR A 383 -28.13 -24.76 -22.36
CA THR A 383 -28.39 -25.08 -23.77
C THR A 383 -29.89 -25.07 -24.02
N GLU A 384 -30.33 -25.27 -25.27
CA GLU A 384 -31.76 -25.39 -25.60
C GLU A 384 -32.45 -26.52 -24.78
N THR A 385 -31.74 -27.60 -24.47
CA THR A 385 -32.32 -28.82 -23.90
C THR A 385 -31.89 -29.14 -22.47
N GLU A 386 -30.72 -28.64 -22.04
CA GLU A 386 -30.08 -29.05 -20.79
C GLU A 386 -29.51 -27.83 -20.05
N GLN A 387 -29.50 -27.93 -18.72
CA GLN A 387 -28.86 -26.96 -17.84
C GLN A 387 -28.08 -27.71 -16.75
N ASP A 388 -26.82 -27.35 -16.55
CA ASP A 388 -25.92 -27.99 -15.60
C ASP A 388 -25.17 -26.94 -14.77
N ILE A 389 -24.93 -27.25 -13.49
CA ILE A 389 -24.11 -26.42 -12.61
C ILE A 389 -22.66 -26.88 -12.74
N ILE A 390 -21.78 -25.98 -13.19
CA ILE A 390 -20.34 -26.27 -13.33
C ILE A 390 -19.51 -25.70 -12.18
N TRP A 391 -20.03 -24.70 -11.46
CA TRP A 391 -19.40 -24.10 -10.30
C TRP A 391 -20.44 -23.68 -9.26
N GLU A 392 -20.08 -23.81 -7.99
CA GLU A 392 -20.94 -23.44 -6.84
C GLU A 392 -20.10 -22.79 -5.75
N TYR A 393 -20.65 -21.72 -5.17
CA TYR A 393 -20.12 -21.04 -4.00
C TYR A 393 -21.19 -20.90 -2.93
N HIS A 394 -20.81 -21.27 -1.71
CA HIS A 394 -21.66 -21.18 -0.54
C HIS A 394 -20.84 -20.65 0.64
N LYS A 395 -21.21 -19.49 1.20
CA LYS A 395 -20.59 -18.97 2.43
C LYS A 395 -21.64 -18.60 3.47
N PHE A 396 -21.40 -19.08 4.70
CA PHE A 396 -22.06 -18.57 5.90
C PHE A 396 -21.22 -17.42 6.45
N LEU A 397 -21.84 -16.25 6.59
CA LEU A 397 -21.22 -15.05 7.15
C LEU A 397 -21.39 -15.06 8.67
N GLU A 398 -20.37 -14.60 9.38
CA GLU A 398 -20.46 -14.38 10.82
C GLU A 398 -21.36 -13.16 11.12
N GLU A 399 -21.83 -13.04 12.36
CA GLU A 399 -22.62 -11.89 12.80
C GLU A 399 -21.75 -10.62 12.63
N ASN A 400 -22.13 -9.74 11.69
CA ASN A 400 -21.44 -8.51 11.25
C ASN A 400 -20.45 -8.63 10.05
N GLU A 401 -20.37 -9.78 9.35
CA GLU A 401 -19.68 -9.81 8.05
C GLU A 401 -20.57 -9.22 6.93
N ASP A 402 -20.00 -8.32 6.11
CA ASP A 402 -20.67 -7.82 4.90
C ASP A 402 -20.89 -8.95 3.88
N MET A 403 -21.93 -8.79 3.07
CA MET A 403 -22.21 -9.74 1.99
C MET A 403 -21.05 -9.78 0.99
N PRO A 404 -20.57 -10.97 0.61
CA PRO A 404 -19.61 -11.11 -0.46
C PRO A 404 -20.24 -10.59 -1.75
N ASN A 405 -19.50 -9.74 -2.46
CA ASN A 405 -19.83 -9.30 -3.80
C ASN A 405 -19.33 -10.36 -4.78
N LEU A 406 -20.24 -10.93 -5.58
CA LEU A 406 -19.91 -11.85 -6.67
C LEU A 406 -20.23 -11.16 -7.99
N ASN A 407 -19.22 -11.01 -8.83
CA ASN A 407 -19.37 -10.40 -10.15
C ASN A 407 -18.64 -11.22 -11.22
N VAL A 408 -19.03 -11.02 -12.48
CA VAL A 408 -18.39 -11.63 -13.64
C VAL A 408 -17.31 -10.68 -14.17
N LEU A 409 -16.15 -11.24 -14.51
CA LEU A 409 -15.14 -10.59 -15.30
C LEU A 409 -15.09 -11.25 -16.67
N ALA A 410 -15.13 -10.48 -17.75
CA ALA A 410 -14.57 -10.88 -19.03
C ALA A 410 -13.23 -11.61 -18.87
N ASP A 411 -12.98 -12.55 -19.78
CA ASP A 411 -11.77 -13.35 -19.84
C ASP A 411 -10.48 -12.54 -19.59
N ILE A 412 -9.87 -12.77 -18.42
CA ILE A 412 -8.56 -12.21 -18.03
C ILE A 412 -7.43 -13.23 -18.22
N THR A 413 -7.75 -14.49 -18.54
CA THR A 413 -6.72 -15.55 -18.72
C THR A 413 -6.40 -15.86 -20.17
N GLY A 414 -7.20 -15.35 -21.10
CA GLY A 414 -7.18 -15.69 -22.52
C GLY A 414 -7.69 -17.10 -22.80
N ASP A 415 -8.49 -17.69 -21.90
CA ASP A 415 -9.01 -19.04 -22.01
C ASP A 415 -10.43 -19.13 -22.60
N ILE A 416 -10.91 -18.02 -23.18
CA ILE A 416 -12.21 -17.77 -23.82
C ILE A 416 -13.42 -17.90 -22.89
N THR A 417 -13.20 -18.05 -21.58
CA THR A 417 -14.25 -18.06 -20.58
C THR A 417 -14.05 -16.95 -19.57
N ASP A 418 -15.16 -16.31 -19.22
CA ASP A 418 -15.14 -15.28 -18.20
C ASP A 418 -14.80 -15.85 -16.81
N GLU A 419 -14.11 -15.03 -16.03
CA GLU A 419 -13.78 -15.27 -14.63
C GLU A 419 -14.88 -14.77 -13.68
N ILE A 420 -14.81 -15.22 -12.42
CA ILE A 420 -15.66 -14.71 -11.33
C ILE A 420 -14.79 -13.96 -10.34
N ILE A 421 -15.15 -12.72 -10.02
CA ILE A 421 -14.66 -12.06 -8.82
C ILE A 421 -15.55 -12.42 -7.65
N LEU A 422 -14.92 -12.88 -6.59
CA LEU A 422 -15.48 -12.96 -5.25
C LEU A 422 -14.76 -11.97 -4.32
N ALA A 423 -15.46 -10.93 -3.86
CA ALA A 423 -14.93 -9.97 -2.90
C ALA A 423 -15.68 -10.02 -1.58
N TYR A 424 -14.98 -10.06 -0.44
CA TYR A 424 -15.64 -10.11 0.87
C TYR A 424 -14.77 -9.55 2.00
N ARG A 425 -15.39 -9.05 3.07
CA ARG A 425 -14.64 -8.63 4.26
C ARG A 425 -13.97 -9.80 4.94
N HIS A 426 -12.69 -9.64 5.21
CA HIS A 426 -11.85 -10.62 5.86
C HIS A 426 -11.08 -9.97 7.01
N THR A 427 -11.29 -10.47 8.21
CA THR A 427 -10.50 -10.07 9.38
C THR A 427 -9.16 -10.78 9.35
N THR A 428 -8.08 -10.01 9.23
CA THR A 428 -6.71 -10.55 9.29
C THR A 428 -6.40 -11.11 10.68
N LEU A 429 -5.29 -11.83 10.82
CA LEU A 429 -4.82 -12.36 12.11
C LEU A 429 -4.73 -11.30 13.22
N MET A 430 -4.57 -10.01 12.86
CA MET A 430 -4.41 -8.90 13.79
C MET A 430 -5.70 -8.13 14.08
N GLY A 431 -6.83 -8.58 13.56
CA GLY A 431 -8.12 -7.94 13.78
C GLY A 431 -8.39 -6.73 12.87
N THR A 432 -7.55 -6.47 11.86
CA THR A 432 -7.87 -5.47 10.83
C THR A 432 -8.78 -6.10 9.79
N GLU A 433 -9.87 -5.42 9.46
CA GLU A 433 -10.71 -5.79 8.33
C GLU A 433 -10.06 -5.33 7.02
N VAL A 434 -10.07 -6.20 6.03
CA VAL A 434 -9.67 -5.94 4.64
C VAL A 434 -10.70 -6.58 3.71
N THR A 435 -10.90 -6.07 2.50
CA THR A 435 -11.67 -6.78 1.48
C THR A 435 -10.76 -7.76 0.77
N ARG A 436 -11.05 -9.05 0.91
CA ARG A 436 -10.38 -10.10 0.15
C ARG A 436 -11.09 -10.28 -1.18
N VAL A 437 -10.37 -10.10 -2.27
CA VAL A 437 -10.82 -10.38 -3.63
C VAL A 437 -10.17 -11.68 -4.10
N ILE A 438 -10.96 -12.62 -4.60
CA ILE A 438 -10.51 -13.87 -5.18
C ILE A 438 -11.06 -13.95 -6.59
N ILE A 439 -10.19 -14.22 -7.57
CA ILE A 439 -10.63 -14.44 -8.94
C ILE A 439 -10.64 -15.94 -9.20
N TYR A 440 -11.79 -16.46 -9.61
CA TYR A 440 -11.99 -17.87 -9.94
C TYR A 440 -12.20 -18.04 -11.42
N ASN A 441 -11.54 -19.04 -11.97
CA ASN A 441 -11.97 -19.60 -13.24
C ASN A 441 -13.01 -20.70 -12.94
N PRO A 442 -14.29 -20.52 -13.31
CA PRO A 442 -15.35 -21.44 -12.92
C PRO A 442 -15.24 -22.81 -13.59
N VAL A 443 -14.66 -22.87 -14.79
CA VAL A 443 -14.51 -24.11 -15.56
C VAL A 443 -13.46 -25.03 -14.92
N THR A 444 -12.32 -24.47 -14.52
CA THR A 444 -11.23 -25.24 -13.88
C THR A 444 -11.41 -25.36 -12.37
N ASN A 445 -12.27 -24.53 -11.77
CA ASN A 445 -12.44 -24.37 -10.33
C ASN A 445 -11.11 -24.05 -9.60
N ILE A 446 -10.26 -23.24 -10.23
CA ILE A 446 -8.99 -22.78 -9.68
C ILE A 446 -9.13 -21.30 -9.33
N ALA A 447 -8.72 -20.94 -8.10
CA ALA A 447 -8.50 -19.55 -7.73
C ALA A 447 -7.21 -19.08 -8.41
N LEU A 448 -7.33 -18.15 -9.36
CA LEU A 448 -6.22 -17.61 -10.14
C LEU A 448 -5.38 -16.65 -9.28
N THR A 449 -6.06 -15.77 -8.54
CA THR A 449 -5.40 -14.78 -7.68
C THR A 449 -6.19 -14.53 -6.40
N LEU A 450 -5.49 -14.01 -5.39
CA LEU A 450 -6.04 -13.55 -4.12
C LEU A 450 -5.43 -12.21 -3.77
N VAL A 451 -6.26 -11.18 -3.79
CA VAL A 451 -5.93 -9.81 -3.41
C VAL A 451 -6.53 -9.55 -2.03
N ASN A 452 -5.88 -8.78 -1.16
CA ASN A 452 -6.64 -8.08 -0.14
C ASN A 452 -6.41 -6.58 -0.25
N ALA A 453 -7.51 -5.85 -0.36
CA ALA A 453 -7.59 -4.40 -0.42
C ALA A 453 -8.07 -3.85 0.93
N ASP A 454 -7.71 -2.61 1.23
CA ASP A 454 -8.10 -1.94 2.49
C ASP A 454 -9.47 -1.27 2.43
N TYR A 455 -10.16 -1.53 1.33
CA TYR A 455 -11.25 -0.75 0.77
C TYR A 455 -12.41 -1.70 0.56
N HIS A 456 -13.64 -1.25 0.80
CA HIS A 456 -14.80 -2.03 0.38
C HIS A 456 -14.82 -2.11 -1.15
N MET A 457 -15.40 -3.18 -1.70
CA MET A 457 -15.50 -3.33 -3.15
C MET A 457 -16.98 -3.41 -3.49
N GLU A 458 -17.52 -2.28 -3.94
CA GLU A 458 -18.91 -2.15 -4.35
C GLU A 458 -19.09 -2.62 -5.80
N GLU A 459 -18.15 -2.26 -6.68
CA GLU A 459 -18.17 -2.69 -8.06
C GLU A 459 -16.76 -3.00 -8.58
N ALA A 460 -16.69 -3.84 -9.60
CA ALA A 460 -15.47 -4.13 -10.34
C ALA A 460 -15.79 -4.02 -11.83
N VAL A 461 -14.94 -3.29 -12.54
CA VAL A 461 -15.03 -3.08 -13.98
C VAL A 461 -13.72 -3.55 -14.59
N ILE A 462 -13.80 -4.17 -15.75
CA ILE A 462 -12.60 -4.56 -16.48
C ILE A 462 -12.06 -3.34 -17.18
N ILE A 463 -10.75 -3.16 -17.13
CA ILE A 463 -10.09 -2.13 -17.90
C ILE A 463 -9.15 -2.81 -18.90
N PRO A 464 -8.90 -2.18 -20.05
CA PRO A 464 -7.89 -2.69 -20.96
C PRO A 464 -6.51 -2.74 -20.28
N ASP A 465 -5.66 -3.62 -20.80
CA ASP A 465 -4.25 -3.79 -20.42
C ASP A 465 -3.50 -2.46 -20.21
N PHE A 466 -3.40 -1.99 -18.97
CA PHE A 466 -2.70 -0.76 -18.64
C PHE A 466 -1.22 -1.01 -18.35
N ASP A 467 -0.86 -2.24 -17.95
CA ASP A 467 0.52 -2.61 -17.62
C ASP A 467 1.34 -3.08 -18.84
N GLY A 468 0.66 -3.38 -19.95
CA GLY A 468 1.20 -3.73 -21.26
C GLY A 468 1.51 -5.21 -21.44
N ASP A 469 0.91 -6.11 -20.66
CA ASP A 469 1.15 -7.56 -20.71
C ASP A 469 0.28 -8.35 -21.70
N GLY A 470 -0.73 -7.68 -22.27
CA GLY A 470 -1.68 -8.19 -23.24
C GLY A 470 -2.95 -8.79 -22.65
N LEU A 471 -3.14 -8.75 -21.34
CA LEU A 471 -4.34 -9.20 -20.64
C LEU A 471 -5.14 -8.00 -20.13
N ASN A 472 -6.47 -8.15 -20.05
CA ASN A 472 -7.28 -7.11 -19.45
C ASN A 472 -7.01 -7.01 -17.95
N ASP A 473 -7.08 -5.80 -17.42
CA ASP A 473 -6.89 -5.48 -16.01
C ASP A 473 -8.23 -5.17 -15.32
N ILE A 474 -8.20 -4.85 -14.02
CA ILE A 474 -9.42 -4.67 -13.22
C ILE A 474 -9.38 -3.34 -12.48
N ALA A 475 -10.43 -2.54 -12.60
CA ALA A 475 -10.68 -1.39 -11.75
C ALA A 475 -11.76 -1.74 -10.71
N PHE A 476 -11.55 -1.35 -9.46
CA PHE A 476 -12.49 -1.53 -8.36
C PHE A 476 -13.00 -0.19 -7.86
N GLU A 477 -14.27 -0.17 -7.46
CA GLU A 477 -14.87 0.97 -6.79
C GLU A 477 -15.15 0.68 -5.30
N ASP A 478 -14.73 1.60 -4.43
CA ASP A 478 -14.98 1.57 -2.97
C ASP A 478 -16.03 2.62 -2.56
N GLY A 479 -17.10 2.75 -3.36
CA GLY A 479 -18.16 3.77 -3.30
C GLY A 479 -17.65 5.21 -3.35
N SER A 480 -16.35 5.41 -3.51
CA SER A 480 -15.68 6.62 -3.09
C SER A 480 -14.30 6.75 -3.73
N ARG A 481 -13.65 5.63 -4.03
CA ARG A 481 -12.34 5.54 -4.70
C ARG A 481 -12.46 4.64 -5.91
N ILE A 482 -11.60 4.86 -6.89
CA ILE A 482 -11.38 3.94 -8.00
C ILE A 482 -9.93 3.44 -7.92
N ILE A 483 -9.76 2.12 -7.98
CA ILE A 483 -8.46 1.45 -7.85
C ILE A 483 -8.24 0.50 -9.03
N GLY A 484 -7.28 0.82 -9.91
CA GLY A 484 -6.83 -0.11 -10.95
C GLY A 484 -5.86 -1.16 -10.39
N ILE A 485 -6.01 -2.42 -10.76
CA ILE A 485 -5.17 -3.57 -10.40
C ILE A 485 -4.89 -4.40 -11.65
N ALA A 486 -3.63 -4.69 -11.90
CA ALA A 486 -3.24 -5.56 -13.01
C ALA A 486 -3.72 -7.00 -12.79
N SER A 487 -4.17 -7.67 -13.85
CA SER A 487 -4.56 -9.09 -13.80
C SER A 487 -3.36 -10.05 -13.76
N GLN A 488 -2.18 -9.53 -14.06
CA GLN A 488 -0.93 -10.28 -14.08
C GLN A 488 -0.67 -11.06 -12.78
N ASP A 489 -0.06 -12.24 -12.95
CA ASP A 489 0.49 -13.02 -11.84
C ASP A 489 1.34 -12.12 -10.93
N PRO A 490 1.09 -12.10 -9.62
CA PRO A 490 1.79 -11.19 -8.73
C PRO A 490 3.32 -11.33 -8.85
N ILE A 491 4.01 -10.22 -9.02
CA ILE A 491 5.47 -10.20 -9.18
C ILE A 491 6.11 -10.02 -7.81
N ALA A 492 7.23 -10.71 -7.59
CA ALA A 492 8.14 -10.41 -6.48
C ALA A 492 8.44 -8.90 -6.38
N ILE A 493 8.21 -8.24 -5.24
CA ILE A 493 8.41 -6.77 -5.07
C ILE A 493 9.74 -6.26 -5.64
N PHE A 494 10.83 -7.04 -5.55
CA PHE A 494 12.14 -6.62 -6.07
C PHE A 494 12.33 -6.77 -7.57
N LEU A 495 11.47 -7.54 -8.22
CA LEU A 495 11.40 -7.65 -9.68
C LEU A 495 10.39 -6.67 -10.27
N SER A 496 9.53 -6.08 -9.42
CA SER A 496 8.63 -5.01 -9.81
C SER A 496 9.42 -3.85 -10.44
N PRO A 497 9.07 -3.41 -11.66
CA PRO A 497 9.70 -2.25 -12.28
C PRO A 497 9.45 -0.96 -11.48
N LEU A 498 8.40 -0.95 -10.66
CA LEU A 498 8.02 0.17 -9.80
C LEU A 498 9.00 0.34 -8.64
N PHE A 499 9.51 -0.76 -8.08
CA PHE A 499 10.60 -0.70 -7.11
C PHE A 499 11.94 -0.55 -7.85
N GLY A 500 12.25 0.66 -8.33
CA GLY A 500 13.39 0.92 -9.24
C GLY A 500 14.78 0.51 -8.72
N ILE A 501 14.97 0.35 -7.40
CA ILE A 501 16.21 -0.19 -6.80
C ILE A 501 16.12 -1.68 -6.44
N GLY A 502 14.93 -2.27 -6.56
CA GLY A 502 14.59 -3.64 -6.22
C GLY A 502 15.50 -4.64 -6.91
N LEU A 503 15.60 -4.56 -8.24
CA LEU A 503 16.41 -5.53 -8.98
C LEU A 503 17.89 -5.48 -8.55
N PHE A 504 18.42 -4.28 -8.32
CA PHE A 504 19.78 -4.10 -7.83
C PHE A 504 19.97 -4.67 -6.41
N LEU A 505 19.00 -4.43 -5.52
CA LEU A 505 18.98 -4.97 -4.17
C LEU A 505 18.85 -6.50 -4.18
N PHE A 506 18.02 -7.08 -5.03
CA PHE A 506 17.89 -8.53 -5.23
C PHE A 506 19.23 -9.15 -5.62
N ILE A 507 19.88 -8.61 -6.66
CA ILE A 507 21.19 -9.08 -7.12
C ILE A 507 22.23 -8.95 -6.01
N LEU A 508 22.22 -7.85 -5.27
CA LEU A 508 23.11 -7.63 -4.13
C LEU A 508 22.88 -8.67 -3.03
N LEU A 509 21.63 -8.92 -2.64
CA LEU A 509 21.24 -9.87 -1.60
C LEU A 509 21.64 -11.30 -1.95
N VAL A 510 21.33 -11.75 -3.17
CA VAL A 510 21.72 -13.07 -3.68
C VAL A 510 23.24 -13.20 -3.71
N THR A 511 23.94 -12.16 -4.18
CA THR A 511 25.41 -12.14 -4.20
C THR A 511 25.98 -12.25 -2.79
N VAL A 512 25.44 -11.49 -1.83
CA VAL A 512 25.85 -11.52 -0.43
C VAL A 512 25.58 -12.89 0.18
N LEU A 513 24.42 -13.50 -0.08
CA LEU A 513 24.09 -14.85 0.38
C LEU A 513 25.11 -15.88 -0.12
N ILE A 514 25.34 -15.92 -1.44
CA ILE A 514 26.28 -16.84 -2.08
C ILE A 514 27.68 -16.65 -1.52
N LEU A 515 28.13 -15.40 -1.40
CA LEU A 515 29.44 -15.07 -0.82
C LEU A 515 29.53 -15.54 0.64
N GLY A 516 28.47 -15.34 1.42
CA GLY A 516 28.33 -15.84 2.79
C GLY A 516 28.52 -17.35 2.85
N ILE A 517 27.77 -18.12 2.04
CA ILE A 517 27.86 -19.57 1.97
C ILE A 517 29.28 -20.02 1.58
N ILE A 518 29.87 -19.43 0.54
CA ILE A 518 31.23 -19.75 0.08
C ILE A 518 32.25 -19.50 1.20
N ILE A 519 32.18 -18.36 1.86
CA ILE A 519 33.09 -18.01 2.95
C ILE A 519 32.95 -19.01 4.11
N LEU A 520 31.72 -19.41 4.43
CA LEU A 520 31.40 -20.36 5.50
C LEU A 520 31.95 -21.76 5.17
N ILE A 521 31.85 -22.22 3.93
CA ILE A 521 32.42 -23.50 3.47
C ILE A 521 33.95 -23.48 3.54
N ILE A 522 34.58 -22.42 3.00
CA ILE A 522 36.05 -22.32 2.92
C ILE A 522 36.68 -22.20 4.32
N ASN A 523 36.05 -21.43 5.22
CA ASN A 523 36.65 -21.10 6.52
C ASN A 523 36.08 -21.90 7.69
N GLY A 524 34.88 -22.46 7.58
CA GLY A 524 34.26 -23.29 8.62
C GLY A 524 35.13 -24.48 9.05
N ARG A 525 35.83 -25.10 8.09
CA ARG A 525 36.79 -26.19 8.37
C ARG A 525 37.93 -25.77 9.30
N LYS A 526 38.30 -24.48 9.33
CA LYS A 526 39.40 -23.94 10.14
C LYS A 526 39.00 -23.64 11.60
N LEU A 527 37.72 -23.79 11.99
CA LEU A 527 37.25 -23.55 13.36
C LEU A 527 37.48 -24.70 14.33
N LYS A 528 37.59 -25.94 13.85
CA LYS A 528 37.69 -27.15 14.70
C LYS A 528 38.74 -27.04 15.84
N PRO A 529 39.96 -26.47 15.65
CA PRO A 529 40.97 -26.42 16.71
C PRO A 529 40.86 -25.21 17.68
N LYS A 530 39.98 -24.22 17.46
CA LYS A 530 39.93 -22.98 18.26
C LYS A 530 38.75 -22.89 19.26
N ARG A 531 38.01 -23.98 19.47
CA ARG A 531 36.81 -24.03 20.34
C ARG A 531 37.05 -23.54 21.78
N GLN A 532 38.23 -23.80 22.36
CA GLN A 532 38.57 -23.36 23.72
C GLN A 532 38.68 -21.83 23.88
N ARG A 533 39.11 -21.09 22.84
CA ARG A 533 39.16 -19.62 22.89
C ARG A 533 37.76 -19.00 22.78
N LEU A 534 36.86 -19.61 22.01
CA LEU A 534 35.46 -19.17 21.90
C LEU A 534 34.69 -19.34 23.22
N GLN A 535 35.01 -20.39 23.99
CA GLN A 535 34.44 -20.56 25.34
C GLN A 535 34.91 -19.48 26.34
N GLN A 536 36.06 -18.84 26.09
CA GLN A 536 36.56 -17.74 26.92
C GLN A 536 35.92 -16.40 26.55
N SER A 537 35.40 -16.24 25.33
CA SER A 537 34.70 -15.03 24.87
C SER A 537 33.18 -15.14 25.05
N LYS A 538 32.72 -15.46 26.27
CA LYS A 538 31.28 -15.56 26.58
C LYS A 538 30.51 -14.30 26.19
N MET A 539 31.13 -13.13 26.35
CA MET A 539 30.54 -11.84 26.00
C MET A 539 30.29 -11.72 24.49
N ALA A 540 31.24 -12.13 23.63
CA ALA A 540 31.06 -12.16 22.17
C ALA A 540 29.83 -12.94 21.73
N VAL A 541 29.65 -14.13 22.32
CA VAL A 541 28.56 -15.03 21.97
C VAL A 541 27.24 -14.43 22.44
N VAL A 542 27.19 -13.88 23.67
CA VAL A 542 25.99 -13.20 24.19
C VAL A 542 25.65 -11.98 23.34
N VAL A 543 26.62 -11.14 22.98
CA VAL A 543 26.41 -9.97 22.12
C VAL A 543 25.86 -10.41 20.77
N ASN A 544 26.47 -11.40 20.10
CA ASN A 544 25.97 -11.89 18.82
C ASN A 544 24.55 -12.48 18.94
N ILE A 545 24.25 -13.21 20.02
CA ILE A 545 22.89 -13.71 20.27
C ILE A 545 21.92 -12.57 20.47
N VAL A 546 22.28 -11.53 21.24
CA VAL A 546 21.43 -10.36 21.46
C VAL A 546 21.22 -9.58 20.16
N VAL A 547 22.26 -9.40 19.35
CA VAL A 547 22.15 -8.75 18.04
C VAL A 547 21.25 -9.57 17.11
N ILE A 548 21.46 -10.89 17.01
CA ILE A 548 20.61 -11.77 16.21
C ILE A 548 19.17 -11.78 16.74
N ALA A 549 18.96 -11.82 18.05
CA ALA A 549 17.63 -11.77 18.66
C ALA A 549 16.95 -10.43 18.40
N LEU A 550 17.68 -9.31 18.49
CA LEU A 550 17.17 -7.99 18.13
C LEU A 550 16.88 -7.90 16.64
N MET A 551 17.72 -8.46 15.78
CA MET A 551 17.46 -8.55 14.35
C MET A 551 16.18 -9.35 14.09
N ILE A 552 16.03 -10.51 14.72
CA ILE A 552 14.83 -11.35 14.60
C ILE A 552 13.62 -10.64 15.17
N VAL A 553 13.72 -9.92 16.29
CA VAL A 553 12.59 -9.21 16.90
C VAL A 553 12.22 -7.98 16.10
N SER A 554 13.18 -7.15 15.67
CA SER A 554 12.92 -6.01 14.76
C SER A 554 12.36 -6.50 13.44
N PHE A 555 12.87 -7.60 12.91
CA PHE A 555 12.34 -8.25 11.72
C PHE A 555 10.96 -8.82 11.97
N LEU A 556 10.70 -9.52 13.08
CA LEU A 556 9.39 -10.04 13.43
C LEU A 556 8.39 -8.92 13.68
N MET A 557 8.81 -7.81 14.28
CA MET A 557 7.99 -6.61 14.49
C MET A 557 7.72 -5.90 13.17
N PHE A 558 8.69 -5.87 12.25
CA PHE A 558 8.48 -5.41 10.89
C PHE A 558 7.57 -6.35 10.11
N LEU A 559 7.74 -7.67 10.24
CA LEU A 559 6.81 -8.66 9.73
C LEU A 559 5.44 -8.52 10.41
N LEU A 560 5.39 -8.10 11.67
CA LEU A 560 4.14 -7.87 12.40
C LEU A 560 3.44 -6.60 11.88
N GLN A 561 4.22 -5.56 11.60
CA GLN A 561 3.77 -4.31 10.96
C GLN A 561 3.34 -4.59 9.52
N LEU A 562 4.11 -5.40 8.81
CA LEU A 562 3.77 -5.96 7.51
C LEU A 562 2.72 -7.04 7.59
N ASN A 563 2.24 -7.44 8.78
CA ASN A 563 1.09 -8.34 8.94
C ASN A 563 -0.24 -7.62 8.63
N ILE A 564 -0.14 -6.40 8.10
CA ILE A 564 -0.51 -6.03 6.71
C ILE A 564 -0.29 -7.17 5.65
N PHE A 565 -0.03 -8.44 5.98
CA PHE A 565 0.50 -9.47 5.06
C PHE A 565 -0.60 -10.05 4.18
N ASN A 566 -1.84 -9.64 4.44
CA ASN A 566 -2.94 -9.80 3.53
C ASN A 566 -3.05 -8.60 2.58
N ARG A 567 -2.63 -7.40 2.95
CA ARG A 567 -2.75 -6.23 2.07
C ARG A 567 -1.80 -6.40 0.89
N THR A 568 -2.37 -6.43 -0.30
CA THR A 568 -1.58 -6.31 -1.52
C THR A 568 -0.90 -4.95 -1.48
N LEU A 569 0.41 -4.89 -1.74
CA LEU A 569 1.09 -3.61 -1.81
C LEU A 569 0.53 -2.86 -3.02
N ILE A 570 0.00 -1.66 -2.76
CA ILE A 570 -0.54 -0.81 -3.81
C ILE A 570 0.46 0.34 -4.06
N LEU A 571 0.98 0.52 -5.27
CA LEU A 571 1.72 1.70 -5.72
C LEU A 571 0.95 2.99 -5.39
N GLY A 572 1.67 3.99 -4.90
CA GLY A 572 1.07 5.25 -4.46
C GLY A 572 0.45 5.18 -3.06
N ASP A 573 0.18 3.98 -2.53
CA ASP A 573 -0.24 3.83 -1.15
C ASP A 573 0.93 4.17 -0.18
N PRO A 574 0.72 5.04 0.81
CA PRO A 574 1.75 5.43 1.75
C PRO A 574 2.37 4.25 2.55
N MET A 575 1.63 3.17 2.80
CA MET A 575 2.15 1.97 3.49
C MET A 575 3.16 1.21 2.63
N THR A 576 2.96 1.16 1.33
CA THR A 576 3.94 0.60 0.37
C THR A 576 5.24 1.39 0.45
N GLY A 577 5.17 2.73 0.40
CA GLY A 577 6.34 3.59 0.54
C GLY A 577 7.08 3.43 1.87
N ILE A 578 6.36 3.29 2.99
CA ILE A 578 6.99 2.99 4.30
C ILE A 578 7.71 1.65 4.26
N THR A 579 7.06 0.64 3.70
CA THR A 579 7.59 -0.73 3.62
C THR A 579 8.89 -0.75 2.84
N GLU A 580 8.91 -0.18 1.64
CA GLU A 580 10.08 -0.08 0.78
C GLU A 580 11.23 0.64 1.50
N VAL A 581 10.95 1.82 2.05
CA VAL A 581 11.95 2.67 2.69
C VAL A 581 12.49 2.03 3.95
N TYR A 582 11.62 1.51 4.82
CA TYR A 582 12.04 0.81 6.03
C TYR A 582 12.88 -0.41 5.69
N LEU A 583 12.47 -1.21 4.71
CA LEU A 583 13.21 -2.37 4.26
C LEU A 583 14.56 -1.97 3.67
N ALA A 584 14.64 -0.95 2.83
CA ALA A 584 15.90 -0.43 2.29
C ALA A 584 16.84 0.05 3.40
N VAL A 585 16.33 0.82 4.37
CA VAL A 585 17.10 1.29 5.53
C VAL A 585 17.56 0.13 6.39
N THR A 586 16.71 -0.88 6.61
CA THR A 586 17.01 -2.08 7.39
C THR A 586 18.03 -2.98 6.69
N ILE A 587 17.96 -3.09 5.37
CA ILE A 587 18.93 -3.77 4.53
C ILE A 587 20.29 -3.08 4.63
N ILE A 588 20.33 -1.76 4.45
CA ILE A 588 21.56 -0.97 4.64
C ILE A 588 22.07 -1.19 6.08
N TRP A 589 21.18 -1.06 7.06
CA TRP A 589 21.51 -1.21 8.46
C TRP A 589 22.14 -2.58 8.76
N PHE A 590 21.58 -3.70 8.31
CA PHE A 590 22.15 -5.01 8.63
C PHE A 590 23.33 -5.38 7.71
N GLY A 591 23.31 -4.96 6.45
CA GLY A 591 24.39 -5.21 5.49
C GLY A 591 25.70 -4.53 5.89
N PHE A 592 25.63 -3.34 6.50
CA PHE A 592 26.82 -2.60 6.93
C PHE A 592 27.41 -3.07 8.27
N LEU A 593 26.70 -3.87 9.08
CA LEU A 593 27.17 -4.28 10.41
C LEU A 593 28.46 -5.12 10.33
N PRO A 594 28.52 -6.16 9.47
CA PRO A 594 29.75 -6.94 9.27
C PRO A 594 30.85 -6.15 8.55
N LEU A 595 30.46 -5.27 7.62
CA LEU A 595 31.39 -4.42 6.89
C LEU A 595 32.11 -3.46 7.83
N THR A 596 31.38 -2.87 8.77
CA THR A 596 31.92 -1.96 9.78
C THR A 596 33.03 -2.64 10.56
N ALA A 597 32.79 -3.84 11.09
CA ALA A 597 33.83 -4.63 11.77
C ALA A 597 35.08 -4.90 10.92
N ALA A 598 34.90 -5.23 9.63
CA ALA A 598 36.00 -5.46 8.71
C ALA A 598 36.82 -4.18 8.45
N ILE A 599 36.13 -3.06 8.21
CA ILE A 599 36.75 -1.75 8.01
C ILE A 599 37.49 -1.32 9.28
N TYR A 600 36.88 -1.45 10.46
CA TYR A 600 37.51 -1.19 11.75
C TYR A 600 38.87 -1.87 11.90
N ASN A 601 38.90 -3.19 11.65
CA ASN A 601 40.11 -3.98 11.78
C ASN A 601 41.19 -3.57 10.75
N GLN A 602 40.78 -3.09 9.58
CA GLN A 602 41.70 -2.71 8.53
C GLN A 602 42.27 -1.29 8.71
N PHE A 603 41.45 -0.34 9.15
CA PHE A 603 41.80 1.08 9.16
C PHE A 603 42.21 1.60 10.53
N SER A 604 41.83 0.94 11.64
CA SER A 604 42.15 1.42 13.00
C SER A 604 43.64 1.72 13.23
N PRO A 605 44.64 0.92 12.75
CA PRO A 605 46.05 1.25 12.96
C PRO A 605 46.49 2.52 12.23
N ARG A 606 45.92 2.78 11.05
CA ARG A 606 46.25 3.97 10.25
C ARG A 606 45.66 5.23 10.88
N PHE A 607 44.42 5.17 11.36
CA PHE A 607 43.79 6.28 12.08
C PHE A 607 44.47 6.54 13.43
N ALA A 608 44.81 5.50 14.18
CA ALA A 608 45.60 5.61 15.41
C ALA A 608 46.91 6.36 15.15
N TYR A 609 47.64 5.95 14.11
CA TYR A 609 48.85 6.67 13.68
C TYR A 609 48.56 8.12 13.26
N GLY A 610 47.45 8.37 12.57
CA GLY A 610 47.00 9.73 12.22
C GLY A 610 46.91 10.65 13.44
N PHE A 611 46.33 10.19 14.56
CA PHE A 611 46.30 10.95 15.81
C PHE A 611 47.69 11.14 16.43
N VAL A 612 48.57 10.14 16.36
CA VAL A 612 49.98 10.26 16.80
C VAL A 612 50.70 11.34 16.00
N ALA A 613 50.55 11.32 14.67
CA ALA A 613 51.14 12.29 13.77
C ALA A 613 50.59 13.71 14.01
N LEU A 614 49.27 13.83 14.16
CA LEU A 614 48.61 15.10 14.47
C LEU A 614 49.07 15.66 15.82
N ARG A 615 49.13 14.84 16.86
CA ARG A 615 49.62 15.26 18.18
C ARG A 615 51.09 15.66 18.14
N SER A 616 51.91 14.93 17.39
CA SER A 616 53.31 15.28 17.13
C SER A 616 53.46 16.62 16.42
N LEU A 617 52.57 16.95 15.47
CA LEU A 617 52.52 18.26 14.83
C LEU A 617 52.21 19.37 15.85
N PHE A 618 51.20 19.19 16.71
CA PHE A 618 50.89 20.16 17.77
C PHE A 618 52.06 20.36 18.74
N PHE A 619 52.80 19.30 19.05
CA PHE A 619 54.02 19.41 19.86
C PHE A 619 55.12 20.22 19.18
N LYS A 620 55.29 20.08 17.86
CA LYS A 620 56.24 20.91 17.10
C LYS A 620 55.86 22.39 17.14
N LEU A 621 54.56 22.71 17.16
CA LEU A 621 54.07 24.08 17.30
C LEU A 621 54.25 24.63 18.73
N SER A 622 54.22 23.77 19.74
CA SER A 622 54.33 24.16 21.15
C SER A 622 55.80 24.28 21.62
N LYS A 623 56.41 25.46 21.45
CA LYS A 623 57.81 25.71 21.85
C LYS A 623 58.07 25.60 23.37
N SER A 624 57.03 25.76 24.18
CA SER A 624 57.10 25.88 25.65
C SER A 624 57.33 24.56 26.40
N TYR A 625 57.18 23.42 25.73
CA TYR A 625 57.24 22.11 26.36
C TYR A 625 58.31 21.21 25.72
N LYS A 626 58.85 20.29 26.50
CA LYS A 626 59.61 19.14 26.03
C LYS A 626 58.63 17.98 25.97
N SER A 627 58.43 17.41 24.79
CA SER A 627 57.47 16.33 24.59
C SER A 627 58.12 15.11 23.94
N ALA A 628 57.60 13.94 24.28
CA ALA A 628 57.97 12.68 23.66
C ALA A 628 56.75 11.77 23.60
N ILE A 629 56.66 10.95 22.56
CA ILE A 629 55.66 9.89 22.44
C ILE A 629 56.37 8.57 22.70
N PHE A 630 55.81 7.74 23.57
CA PHE A 630 56.38 6.44 23.93
C PHE A 630 55.25 5.41 24.14
N ILE A 631 55.65 4.16 24.32
CA ILE A 631 54.73 3.05 24.56
C ILE A 631 54.85 2.63 26.02
N GLU A 632 53.75 2.74 26.76
CA GLU A 632 53.61 2.21 28.11
C GLU A 632 53.45 0.69 28.08
N ASP A 633 54.22 0.01 28.93
CA ASP A 633 54.07 -1.43 29.11
C ASP A 633 52.84 -1.75 29.98
N LEU A 634 51.76 -2.19 29.34
CA LEU A 634 50.48 -2.55 29.98
C LEU A 634 50.46 -3.98 30.57
N GLN A 635 51.63 -4.61 30.80
CA GLN A 635 51.76 -5.94 31.37
C GLN A 635 50.77 -6.21 32.53
N GLY A 636 49.83 -7.13 32.30
CA GLY A 636 48.83 -7.58 33.28
C GLY A 636 47.41 -7.00 33.10
N ARG A 637 47.22 -5.94 32.31
CA ARG A 637 45.88 -5.38 32.02
C ARG A 637 45.35 -5.87 30.69
N LYS A 638 45.03 -7.16 30.60
CA LYS A 638 44.55 -7.78 29.35
C LYS A 638 43.05 -7.61 29.07
N GLN A 639 42.27 -7.15 30.05
CA GLN A 639 40.82 -7.00 29.88
C GLN A 639 40.35 -5.63 30.35
N LEU A 640 39.72 -4.90 29.44
CA LEU A 640 38.96 -3.69 29.74
C LEU A 640 37.71 -4.06 30.53
N SER A 641 37.38 -3.27 31.55
CA SER A 641 36.10 -3.41 32.23
C SER A 641 34.95 -3.05 31.28
N THR A 642 33.79 -3.68 31.48
CA THR A 642 32.56 -3.39 30.71
C THR A 642 32.21 -1.91 30.72
N THR A 643 32.46 -1.21 31.82
CA THR A 643 32.21 0.23 31.94
C THR A 643 33.09 1.06 31.01
N ILE A 644 34.37 0.68 30.84
CA ILE A 644 35.26 1.39 29.91
C ILE A 644 34.83 1.10 28.47
N ARG A 645 34.47 -0.15 28.15
CA ARG A 645 33.89 -0.52 26.86
C ARG A 645 32.62 0.29 26.57
N LEU A 646 31.74 0.47 27.56
CA LEU A 646 30.54 1.29 27.42
C LEU A 646 30.84 2.79 27.22
N LYS A 647 31.81 3.35 27.95
CA LYS A 647 32.21 4.77 27.76
C LYS A 647 32.77 5.05 26.37
N ARG A 648 33.40 4.05 25.76
CA ARG A 648 33.89 4.08 24.38
C ARG A 648 32.73 4.13 23.37
N VAL A 649 31.59 3.53 23.69
CA VAL A 649 30.37 3.46 22.85
C VAL A 649 29.58 4.77 22.82
N ILE A 650 29.47 5.44 23.97
CA ILE A 650 28.51 6.54 24.15
C ILE A 650 28.78 7.70 23.18
N LEU A 651 30.04 8.04 22.93
CA LEU A 651 30.40 9.19 22.10
C LEU A 651 29.98 9.07 20.63
N PRO A 652 30.37 8.02 19.89
CA PRO A 652 29.92 7.85 18.50
C PRO A 652 28.40 7.81 18.40
N MET A 653 27.75 7.11 19.34
CA MET A 653 26.31 6.97 19.39
C MET A 653 25.62 8.33 19.57
N LEU A 654 26.08 9.16 20.51
CA LEU A 654 25.51 10.50 20.70
C LEU A 654 25.68 11.36 19.46
N LEU A 655 26.84 11.29 18.81
CA LEU A 655 27.11 12.10 17.63
C LEU A 655 26.28 11.64 16.42
N SER A 656 26.15 10.33 16.19
CA SER A 656 25.29 9.81 15.13
C SER A 656 23.83 10.18 15.36
N ILE A 657 23.34 10.03 16.60
CA ILE A 657 21.99 10.46 16.98
C ILE A 657 21.81 11.96 16.70
N SER A 658 22.83 12.78 17.02
CA SER A 658 22.79 14.23 16.75
C SER A 658 22.60 14.52 15.27
N VAL A 659 23.36 13.84 14.41
CA VAL A 659 23.30 14.08 12.97
C VAL A 659 21.98 13.59 12.39
N GLY A 660 21.46 12.45 12.83
CA GLY A 660 20.14 11.97 12.42
C GLY A 660 19.04 12.99 12.72
N PHE A 661 18.94 13.43 13.97
CA PHE A 661 17.92 14.42 14.36
C PHE A 661 18.12 15.78 13.70
N TYR A 662 19.37 16.24 13.56
CA TYR A 662 19.66 17.49 12.85
C TYR A 662 19.25 17.42 11.37
N THR A 663 19.55 16.30 10.71
CA THR A 663 19.22 16.09 9.30
C THR A 663 17.71 16.07 9.11
N TYR A 664 16.98 15.34 9.96
CA TYR A 664 15.52 15.35 9.94
C TYR A 664 14.96 16.77 10.09
N ASN A 665 15.31 17.47 11.17
CA ASN A 665 14.79 18.82 11.43
C ASN A 665 15.11 19.85 10.33
N SER A 666 16.27 19.71 9.68
CA SER A 666 16.72 20.69 8.68
C SER A 666 16.16 20.43 7.29
N PHE A 667 15.89 19.17 6.95
CA PHE A 667 15.56 18.77 5.59
C PHE A 667 14.14 18.22 5.41
N SER A 668 13.43 17.83 6.47
CA SER A 668 12.09 17.26 6.32
C SER A 668 11.12 18.23 5.65
N SER A 669 11.05 19.48 6.11
CA SER A 669 10.21 20.51 5.49
C SER A 669 10.62 20.87 4.06
N VAL A 670 11.91 20.83 3.75
CA VAL A 670 12.44 21.12 2.41
C VAL A 670 12.09 20.00 1.42
N LEU A 671 12.01 18.76 1.90
CA LEU A 671 11.69 17.58 1.09
C LEU A 671 10.21 17.19 1.17
N GLY A 672 9.37 18.01 1.79
CA GLY A 672 7.92 17.78 1.87
C GLY A 672 7.49 16.72 2.89
N TYR A 673 8.36 16.30 3.80
CA TYR A 673 7.97 15.39 4.88
C TYR A 673 7.38 16.16 6.06
N PRO A 674 6.15 15.83 6.49
CA PRO A 674 5.49 16.52 7.59
C PRO A 674 6.25 16.33 8.91
N GLN A 675 6.16 17.35 9.76
CA GLN A 675 6.72 17.32 11.12
C GLN A 675 5.62 17.16 12.18
N THR A 676 4.37 17.25 11.76
CA THR A 676 3.16 17.19 12.58
C THR A 676 2.13 16.34 11.86
N PHE A 677 1.30 15.63 12.60
CA PHE A 677 0.15 14.90 12.07
C PHE A 677 -0.96 14.94 13.12
N ASP A 678 -2.19 15.17 12.69
CA ASP A 678 -3.32 15.36 13.59
C ASP A 678 -3.86 14.04 14.15
N THR A 679 -3.73 12.97 13.36
CA THR A 679 -4.25 11.63 13.67
C THR A 679 -3.25 10.54 13.28
N PHE A 680 -3.19 9.48 14.09
CA PHE A 680 -2.41 8.29 13.78
C PHE A 680 -3.03 7.55 12.58
N GLY A 681 -2.19 7.13 11.62
CA GLY A 681 -2.65 6.44 10.40
C GLY A 681 -3.12 7.36 9.28
N ALA A 682 -3.05 8.68 9.45
CA ALA A 682 -3.25 9.62 8.34
C ALA A 682 -2.08 9.56 7.34
N GLN A 683 -2.32 10.02 6.11
CA GLN A 683 -1.29 10.15 5.07
C GLN A 683 -0.05 10.92 5.57
N ASP A 684 -0.26 11.98 6.36
CA ASP A 684 0.83 12.75 6.97
C ASP A 684 1.68 11.93 7.95
N PHE A 685 1.04 11.08 8.77
CA PHE A 685 1.78 10.18 9.66
C PHE A 685 2.68 9.24 8.85
N PHE A 686 2.17 8.72 7.73
CA PHE A 686 2.94 7.82 6.89
C PHE A 686 4.11 8.51 6.18
N GLN A 687 3.89 9.71 5.64
CA GLN A 687 4.95 10.53 5.07
C GLN A 687 6.01 10.92 6.10
N PHE A 688 5.57 11.24 7.33
CA PHE A 688 6.47 11.46 8.46
C PHE A 688 7.35 10.23 8.73
N MET A 689 6.77 9.01 8.73
CA MET A 689 7.51 7.77 8.94
C MET A 689 8.53 7.49 7.84
N ILE A 690 8.18 7.74 6.57
CA ILE A 690 9.11 7.65 5.44
C ILE A 690 10.27 8.63 5.63
N GLY A 691 9.96 9.90 5.85
CA GLY A 691 10.94 10.95 6.09
C GLY A 691 11.84 10.64 7.29
N TYR A 692 11.29 10.07 8.37
CA TYR A 692 12.06 9.71 9.57
C TYR A 692 13.06 8.59 9.27
N ASN A 693 12.66 7.56 8.54
CA ASN A 693 13.58 6.50 8.12
C ASN A 693 14.71 7.04 7.22
N LEU A 694 14.38 7.86 6.20
CA LEU A 694 15.34 8.38 5.22
C LEU A 694 16.24 9.49 5.76
N LEU A 695 15.71 10.42 6.56
CA LEU A 695 16.42 11.62 6.98
C LEU A 695 16.91 11.56 8.42
N CYS A 696 16.37 10.69 9.26
CA CYS A 696 16.88 10.47 10.62
C CYS A 696 17.69 9.18 10.71
N LEU A 697 17.06 8.02 10.51
CA LEU A 697 17.70 6.73 10.78
C LEU A 697 18.85 6.45 9.81
N LEU A 698 18.66 6.64 8.51
CA LEU A 698 19.72 6.38 7.53
C LEU A 698 20.96 7.28 7.74
N PRO A 699 20.86 8.62 7.89
CA PRO A 699 22.01 9.47 8.21
C PRO A 699 22.64 9.12 9.56
N MET A 700 21.84 8.75 10.56
CA MET A 700 22.34 8.26 11.84
C MET A 700 23.20 7.00 11.65
N LEU A 701 22.74 6.03 10.87
CA LEU A 701 23.49 4.81 10.54
C LEU A 701 24.79 5.13 9.78
N LEU A 702 24.72 5.93 8.73
CA LEU A 702 25.86 6.27 7.89
C LEU A 702 26.90 7.09 8.66
N THR A 703 26.46 8.07 9.45
CA THR A 703 27.37 8.83 10.30
C THR A 703 27.95 7.98 11.40
N PHE A 704 27.16 7.09 12.01
CA PHE A 704 27.70 6.14 12.96
C PHE A 704 28.88 5.40 12.31
N ILE A 705 28.69 4.78 11.14
CA ILE A 705 29.73 4.08 10.39
C ILE A 705 30.94 4.99 10.13
N ALA A 706 30.73 6.24 9.73
CA ALA A 706 31.82 7.18 9.50
C ALA A 706 32.62 7.51 10.79
N PHE A 707 31.94 7.83 11.89
CA PHE A 707 32.57 8.19 13.18
C PHE A 707 33.21 6.99 13.86
N SER A 708 32.65 5.81 13.62
CA SER A 708 33.17 4.53 14.06
C SER A 708 34.67 4.38 13.68
N PHE A 709 35.08 4.86 12.50
CA PHE A 709 36.47 4.80 12.03
C PHE A 709 37.42 5.64 12.88
N PHE A 710 37.05 6.88 13.17
CA PHE A 710 37.86 7.79 13.99
C PHE A 710 38.06 7.24 15.39
N ILE A 711 37.01 6.65 15.93
CA ILE A 711 36.96 6.25 17.32
C ILE A 711 37.68 4.92 17.53
N SER A 712 37.68 4.06 16.52
CA SER A 712 38.46 2.81 16.50
C SER A 712 39.96 3.04 16.71
N GLY A 713 40.54 4.00 16.00
CA GLY A 713 41.96 4.34 16.12
C GLY A 713 42.29 4.92 17.48
N ASN A 714 41.35 5.67 18.06
CA ASN A 714 41.50 6.25 19.39
C ASN A 714 41.60 5.16 20.47
N PHE A 715 40.76 4.13 20.40
CA PHE A 715 40.78 3.03 21.36
C PHE A 715 42.01 2.14 21.20
N LEU A 716 42.43 1.92 19.95
CA LEU A 716 43.66 1.19 19.69
C LEU A 716 44.87 1.89 20.34
N LEU A 717 44.92 3.23 20.39
CA LEU A 717 45.99 3.96 21.07
C LEU A 717 46.01 3.72 22.58
N ASP A 718 44.85 3.72 23.22
CA ASP A 718 44.71 3.38 24.65
C ASP A 718 45.20 1.96 24.91
N ASP A 719 44.70 1.02 24.12
CA ASP A 719 44.97 -0.39 24.35
C ASP A 719 46.40 -0.75 23.99
N ALA A 720 47.01 -0.06 23.02
CA ALA A 720 48.42 -0.20 22.67
C ALA A 720 49.36 0.59 23.61
N GLY A 721 48.83 1.24 24.65
CA GLY A 721 49.64 1.97 25.63
C GLY A 721 50.36 3.19 25.05
N VAL A 722 49.85 3.79 23.98
CA VAL A 722 50.52 4.94 23.35
C VAL A 722 50.25 6.21 24.17
N ALA A 723 51.27 6.65 24.88
CA ALA A 723 51.24 7.82 25.74
C ALA A 723 52.21 8.89 25.27
N TYR A 724 51.96 10.13 25.70
CA TYR A 724 52.90 11.21 25.55
C TYR A 724 53.37 11.72 26.91
N TYR A 725 54.63 12.12 26.96
CA TYR A 725 55.24 12.84 28.06
C TYR A 725 55.27 14.33 27.72
N LEU A 726 54.89 15.19 28.65
CA LEU A 726 54.91 16.64 28.49
C LEU A 726 55.56 17.30 29.72
N GLU A 727 56.70 17.94 29.53
CA GLU A 727 57.42 18.66 30.60
C GLU A 727 57.53 20.15 30.26
N SER A 728 57.18 21.03 31.20
CA SER A 728 57.30 22.47 31.02
C SER A 728 58.77 22.89 31.02
N LYS A 729 59.22 23.61 29.98
CA LYS A 729 60.59 24.17 29.97
C LYS A 729 60.78 25.33 30.95
N LYS A 730 59.68 26.00 31.33
CA LYS A 730 59.72 27.23 32.13
C LYS A 730 59.53 26.99 33.63
N HIS A 731 58.85 25.91 34.01
CA HIS A 731 58.52 25.61 35.40
C HIS A 731 59.04 24.24 35.79
N ARG A 732 59.68 24.12 36.95
CA ARG A 732 60.06 22.83 37.56
C ARG A 732 58.80 22.13 38.09
N LYS A 733 57.94 21.69 37.19
CA LYS A 733 56.83 20.78 37.50
C LYS A 733 57.20 19.38 37.00
N PRO A 734 56.76 18.32 37.70
CA PRO A 734 56.83 16.97 37.15
C PRO A 734 56.19 16.97 35.75
N GLY A 735 56.77 16.23 34.82
CA GLY A 735 56.16 16.08 33.50
C GLY A 735 54.87 15.26 33.60
N ASP A 736 53.86 15.68 32.85
CA ASP A 736 52.58 14.99 32.75
C ASP A 736 52.69 13.85 31.74
N ILE A 737 52.18 12.68 32.11
CA ILE A 737 52.02 11.54 31.22
C ILE A 737 50.53 11.37 30.97
N GLU A 738 50.14 11.46 29.71
CA GLU A 738 48.76 11.27 29.31
C GLU A 738 48.68 10.35 28.08
N PRO A 739 47.68 9.45 28.02
CA PRO A 739 47.34 8.75 26.80
C PRO A 739 46.99 9.75 25.69
N ILE A 740 47.49 9.53 24.48
CA ILE A 740 47.16 10.39 23.32
C ILE A 740 45.65 10.41 23.06
N SER A 741 44.98 9.32 23.41
CA SER A 741 43.54 9.14 23.27
C SER A 741 42.68 10.10 24.09
N ILE A 742 43.14 10.50 25.29
CA ILE A 742 42.41 11.44 26.16
C ILE A 742 42.32 12.78 25.47
N TRP A 743 43.44 13.25 24.90
CA TRP A 743 43.50 14.49 24.12
C TRP A 743 42.60 14.42 22.87
N ALA A 744 42.65 13.32 22.11
CA ALA A 744 41.79 13.15 20.94
C ALA A 744 40.29 13.09 21.33
N SER A 745 39.96 12.43 22.44
CA SER A 745 38.58 12.24 22.87
C SER A 745 37.98 13.49 23.54
N SER A 746 38.76 14.33 24.23
CA SER A 746 38.23 15.47 24.98
C SER A 746 37.64 16.54 24.07
N ILE A 747 38.27 16.79 22.92
CA ILE A 747 37.78 17.72 21.89
C ILE A 747 36.43 17.23 21.33
N ILE A 748 36.35 15.94 21.01
CA ILE A 748 35.16 15.36 20.40
C ILE A 748 34.01 15.25 21.42
N LYS A 749 34.30 14.88 22.67
CA LYS A 749 33.29 14.71 23.73
C LYS A 749 32.52 15.98 24.05
N GLY A 750 33.21 17.13 24.15
CA GLY A 750 32.56 18.41 24.45
C GLY A 750 31.58 18.83 23.36
N ILE A 751 32.01 18.75 22.10
CA ILE A 751 31.20 19.15 20.94
C ILE A 751 30.04 18.17 20.74
N ALA A 752 30.31 16.87 20.77
CA ALA A 752 29.30 15.84 20.52
C ALA A 752 28.21 15.79 21.59
N GLY A 753 28.58 15.87 22.87
CA GLY A 753 27.62 15.80 23.97
C GLY A 753 26.68 17.00 23.98
N PHE A 754 27.22 18.21 23.77
CA PHE A 754 26.39 19.41 23.68
C PHE A 754 25.52 19.41 22.42
N SER A 755 26.08 19.05 21.26
CA SER A 755 25.33 18.97 20.01
C SER A 755 24.17 17.98 20.12
N ALA A 756 24.39 16.80 20.70
CA ALA A 756 23.35 15.78 20.90
C ALA A 756 22.19 16.28 21.74
N ILE A 757 22.47 16.97 22.86
CA ILE A 757 21.43 17.52 23.72
C ILE A 757 20.63 18.59 22.98
N VAL A 758 21.31 19.49 22.25
CA VAL A 758 20.65 20.57 21.49
C VAL A 758 19.80 20.00 20.36
N THR A 759 20.32 19.06 19.56
CA THR A 759 19.56 18.46 18.46
C THR A 759 18.42 17.59 18.94
N PHE A 760 18.61 16.90 20.07
CA PHE A 760 17.54 16.12 20.70
C PHE A 760 16.41 17.04 21.15
N PHE A 761 16.73 18.11 21.88
CA PHE A 761 15.72 19.06 22.33
C PHE A 761 15.03 19.75 21.15
N ALA A 762 15.78 20.15 20.13
CA ALA A 762 15.23 20.72 18.91
C ALA A 762 14.27 19.74 18.22
N PHE A 763 14.63 18.45 18.10
CA PHE A 763 13.76 17.43 17.49
C PHE A 763 12.42 17.30 18.22
N PHE A 764 12.42 17.21 19.54
CA PHE A 764 11.18 17.12 20.33
C PHE A 764 10.38 18.43 20.39
N GLN A 765 10.97 19.56 20.01
CA GLN A 765 10.23 20.82 19.83
C GLN A 765 9.64 20.96 18.43
N THR A 766 10.24 20.30 17.44
CA THR A 766 9.84 20.39 16.03
C THR A 766 8.83 19.32 15.66
N VAL A 767 8.96 18.10 16.18
CA VAL A 767 8.02 17.00 15.91
C VAL A 767 6.88 17.05 16.90
N ASP A 768 5.66 17.23 16.39
CA ASP A 768 4.46 17.11 17.22
C ASP A 768 4.01 15.64 17.31
N PHE A 769 4.00 15.10 18.52
CA PHE A 769 3.54 13.75 18.81
C PHE A 769 2.08 13.72 19.28
N SER A 770 1.38 14.87 19.30
CA SER A 770 0.00 14.96 19.76
C SER A 770 -0.93 14.01 19.00
N GLY A 771 -0.72 13.79 17.71
CA GLY A 771 -1.50 12.87 16.87
C GLY A 771 -1.53 11.41 17.33
N PHE A 772 -0.57 10.97 18.15
CA PHE A 772 -0.62 9.64 18.81
C PHE A 772 -1.60 9.57 19.98
N PHE A 773 -2.05 10.72 20.47
CA PHE A 773 -2.77 10.86 21.73
C PHE A 773 -4.11 11.60 21.60
N THR A 774 -4.45 12.07 20.40
CA THR A 774 -5.67 12.82 20.10
C THR A 774 -6.89 11.94 19.88
N GLU A 775 -6.72 10.63 19.72
CA GLU A 775 -7.83 9.73 19.42
C GLU A 775 -8.79 9.61 20.60
N THR A 776 -10.06 9.92 20.34
CA THR A 776 -11.18 9.82 21.28
C THR A 776 -12.03 8.60 20.91
N GLY A 777 -12.44 7.80 21.89
CA GLY A 777 -13.27 6.61 21.66
C GLY A 777 -12.81 5.37 22.41
N GLU A 778 -13.40 4.21 22.08
CA GLU A 778 -13.13 2.93 22.74
C GLU A 778 -11.68 2.44 22.57
N ASN A 779 -11.04 2.83 21.47
CA ASN A 779 -9.65 2.46 21.16
C ASN A 779 -8.60 3.43 21.74
N ALA A 780 -9.00 4.54 22.36
CA ALA A 780 -8.09 5.60 22.80
C ALA A 780 -6.99 5.10 23.76
N LEU A 781 -7.31 4.19 24.69
CA LEU A 781 -6.32 3.63 25.61
C LEU A 781 -5.30 2.74 24.88
N PHE A 782 -5.76 1.93 23.94
CA PHE A 782 -4.90 1.06 23.14
C PHE A 782 -3.95 1.91 22.30
N MET A 783 -4.48 2.92 21.61
CA MET A 783 -3.72 3.81 20.74
C MET A 783 -2.76 4.69 21.53
N PHE A 784 -3.12 5.12 22.74
CA PHE A 784 -2.20 5.78 23.68
C PHE A 784 -1.02 4.87 24.08
N ILE A 785 -1.30 3.63 24.49
CA ILE A 785 -0.26 2.65 24.86
C ILE A 785 0.62 2.33 23.65
N PHE A 786 0.01 2.15 22.49
CA PHE A 786 0.70 1.88 21.24
C PHE A 786 1.54 3.06 20.78
N GLY A 787 1.05 4.29 20.92
CA GLY A 787 1.78 5.53 20.66
C GLY A 787 3.00 5.67 21.56
N ILE A 788 2.86 5.44 22.88
CA ILE A 788 4.02 5.38 23.80
C ILE A 788 5.00 4.30 23.36
N PHE A 789 4.50 3.12 22.98
CA PHE A 789 5.32 2.02 22.53
C PHE A 789 6.08 2.37 21.25
N ILE A 790 5.43 2.91 20.22
CA ILE A 790 6.07 3.37 18.97
C ILE A 790 7.09 4.46 19.27
N VAL A 791 6.72 5.48 20.05
CA VAL A 791 7.64 6.56 20.41
C VAL A 791 8.88 5.99 21.10
N THR A 792 8.67 5.11 22.07
CA THR A 792 9.76 4.47 22.83
C THR A 792 10.60 3.56 21.94
N VAL A 793 10.00 2.71 21.12
CA VAL A 793 10.71 1.71 20.33
C VAL A 793 11.38 2.33 19.10
N MET A 794 10.70 3.21 18.37
CA MET A 794 11.23 3.77 17.12
C MET A 794 12.17 4.95 17.33
N PHE A 795 11.92 5.80 18.34
CA PHE A 795 12.70 7.03 18.54
C PHE A 795 13.79 6.87 19.61
N TYR A 796 13.55 6.07 20.64
CA TYR A 796 14.55 5.81 21.68
C TYR A 796 15.24 4.46 21.45
N GLY A 797 14.45 3.41 21.26
CA GLY A 797 14.90 2.02 21.24
C GLY A 797 15.76 1.72 20.02
N THR A 798 15.24 1.97 18.83
CA THR A 798 15.86 1.54 17.57
C THR A 798 17.20 2.25 17.37
N PRO A 799 17.31 3.60 17.36
CA PRO A 799 18.60 4.32 17.36
C PRO A 799 19.63 3.81 18.36
N PHE A 800 19.20 3.61 19.61
CA PHE A 800 20.07 3.23 20.71
C PHE A 800 20.53 1.79 20.56
N LEU A 801 19.61 0.84 20.41
CA LEU A 801 19.89 -0.58 20.28
C LEU A 801 20.72 -0.87 19.03
N THR A 802 20.44 -0.17 17.94
CA THR A 802 21.22 -0.18 16.70
C THR A 802 22.67 0.20 16.93
N SER A 803 22.88 1.39 17.46
CA SER A 803 24.22 1.91 17.74
C SER A 803 24.94 0.99 18.73
N PHE A 804 24.23 0.55 19.77
CA PHE A 804 24.75 -0.34 20.79
C PHE A 804 25.18 -1.70 20.23
N ALA A 805 24.37 -2.31 19.37
CA ALA A 805 24.66 -3.56 18.67
C ALA A 805 25.91 -3.45 17.80
N TYR A 806 25.96 -2.42 16.95
CA TYR A 806 27.10 -2.13 16.09
C TYR A 806 28.40 -1.96 16.87
N ILE A 807 28.33 -1.26 18.00
CA ILE A 807 29.51 -0.94 18.77
C ILE A 807 29.98 -2.16 19.57
N LEU A 808 29.07 -2.89 20.21
CA LEU A 808 29.45 -4.12 20.91
C LEU A 808 30.10 -5.12 19.96
N PHE A 809 29.55 -5.27 18.75
CA PHE A 809 30.13 -6.11 17.71
C PHE A 809 31.52 -5.61 17.29
N SER A 810 31.66 -4.30 17.05
CA SER A 810 32.94 -3.69 16.63
C SER A 810 34.02 -3.79 17.73
N ILE A 811 33.65 -3.60 19.00
CA ILE A 811 34.56 -3.75 20.15
C ILE A 811 35.02 -5.18 20.28
N GLU A 812 34.11 -6.15 20.16
CA GLU A 812 34.49 -7.56 20.25
C GLU A 812 35.44 -7.95 19.12
N VAL A 813 35.18 -7.46 17.90
CA VAL A 813 36.08 -7.66 16.76
C VAL A 813 37.44 -7.00 17.00
N MET A 814 37.47 -5.81 17.62
CA MET A 814 38.70 -5.10 17.98
C MET A 814 39.49 -5.86 19.04
N ASP A 815 38.87 -6.28 20.15
CA ASP A 815 39.51 -7.07 21.20
C ASP A 815 40.11 -8.36 20.63
N TYR A 816 39.37 -9.00 19.71
CA TYR A 816 39.82 -10.22 19.05
C TYR A 816 40.99 -9.99 18.08
N SER A 817 41.12 -8.78 17.54
CA SER A 817 42.18 -8.38 16.60
C SER A 817 43.26 -7.49 17.23
N TYR A 818 43.18 -7.25 18.54
CA TYR A 818 44.02 -6.30 19.29
C TYR A 818 45.51 -6.52 19.05
N ASP A 819 46.01 -7.73 19.32
CA ASP A 819 47.45 -8.02 19.19
C ASP A 819 47.96 -7.71 17.78
N SER A 820 47.18 -8.10 16.76
CA SER A 820 47.52 -7.86 15.36
C SER A 820 47.47 -6.40 14.97
N ASN A 821 46.52 -5.63 15.52
CA ASN A 821 46.35 -4.21 15.19
C ASN A 821 47.38 -3.35 15.92
N SER A 822 47.72 -3.68 17.16
CA SER A 822 48.80 -3.05 17.92
C SER A 822 50.15 -3.29 17.23
N GLU A 823 50.43 -4.51 16.78
CA GLU A 823 51.66 -4.81 16.03
C GLU A 823 51.76 -3.99 14.74
N ARG A 824 50.66 -3.90 13.98
CA ARG A 824 50.58 -3.06 12.77
C ARG A 824 50.80 -1.58 13.09
N LEU A 825 50.18 -1.07 14.16
CA LEU A 825 50.37 0.30 14.61
C LEU A 825 51.83 0.57 14.96
N TYR A 826 52.48 -0.33 15.71
CA TYR A 826 53.90 -0.22 16.05
C TYR A 826 54.79 -0.27 14.81
N GLU A 827 54.49 -1.11 13.84
CA GLU A 827 55.22 -1.14 12.58
C GLU A 827 55.12 0.20 11.84
N ILE A 828 53.91 0.79 11.77
CA ILE A 828 53.68 2.10 11.15
C ILE A 828 54.43 3.19 11.92
N MET A 829 54.36 3.20 13.25
CA MET A 829 55.06 4.16 14.10
C MET A 829 56.59 4.06 13.94
N ARG A 830 57.14 2.85 13.94
CA ARG A 830 58.58 2.60 13.78
C ARG A 830 59.09 3.06 12.42
N LYS A 831 58.33 2.79 11.34
CA LYS A 831 58.64 3.28 9.99
C LYS A 831 58.69 4.81 9.91
N ASN A 832 57.96 5.50 10.80
CA ASN A 832 57.91 6.95 10.88
C ASN A 832 58.80 7.54 12.00
N GLY A 833 59.76 6.77 12.52
CA GLY A 833 60.79 7.26 13.44
C GLY A 833 60.37 7.38 14.91
N TYR A 834 59.23 6.78 15.30
CA TYR A 834 58.82 6.70 16.71
C TYR A 834 59.43 5.49 17.39
N ASP A 835 59.82 5.63 18.66
CA ASP A 835 60.26 4.52 19.50
C ASP A 835 59.05 3.70 19.95
N THR A 836 59.01 2.43 19.55
CA THR A 836 57.93 1.50 19.86
C THR A 836 58.33 0.43 20.88
N THR A 837 59.39 0.66 21.65
CA THR A 837 59.75 -0.24 22.76
C THR A 837 58.82 0.01 23.94
N PRO A 838 58.07 -1.00 24.42
CA PRO A 838 57.27 -0.84 25.63
C PRO A 838 58.17 -0.54 26.83
N ARG A 839 57.80 0.47 27.61
CA ARG A 839 58.54 0.92 28.81
C ARG A 839 57.61 0.89 30.01
N SER A 840 58.10 0.34 31.12
CA SER A 840 57.42 0.51 32.41
C SER A 840 57.48 1.98 32.83
N LEU A 841 56.39 2.50 33.39
CA LEU A 841 56.34 3.85 33.98
C LEU A 841 57.47 4.09 35.00
N ALA A 842 57.91 3.04 35.70
CA ALA A 842 59.02 3.12 36.65
C ALA A 842 60.38 3.42 35.99
N ASN A 843 60.54 3.09 34.69
CA ASN A 843 61.79 3.23 33.95
C ASN A 843 61.90 4.53 33.15
N LEU A 844 60.85 5.37 33.15
CA LEU A 844 60.83 6.65 32.41
C LEU A 844 61.45 7.82 33.19
N PHE A 845 61.85 7.61 34.45
CA PHE A 845 62.53 8.60 35.28
C PHE A 845 64.06 8.49 35.17
N PRO A 846 64.82 9.60 35.33
CA PRO A 846 66.26 9.51 35.54
C PRO A 846 66.54 8.69 36.79
N SER A 847 67.47 7.74 36.70
CA SER A 847 67.96 6.93 37.81
C SER A 847 68.40 7.82 38.97
N GLY A 848 67.56 7.99 39.99
CA GLY A 848 67.81 8.90 41.12
C GLY A 848 66.58 9.26 41.97
N TYR A 849 65.35 9.05 41.48
CA TYR A 849 64.15 9.19 42.30
C TYR A 849 63.69 7.82 42.80
N GLU A 850 63.95 7.52 44.08
CA GLU A 850 63.27 6.43 44.76
C GLU A 850 61.78 6.78 44.88
N PRO A 851 60.86 5.97 44.34
CA PRO A 851 59.45 6.18 44.58
C PRO A 851 59.20 6.05 46.08
N LEU A 852 58.63 7.09 46.70
CA LEU A 852 58.13 7.05 48.07
C LEU A 852 57.23 5.82 48.21
N ARG A 853 57.75 4.77 48.87
CA ARG A 853 56.98 3.57 49.21
C ARG A 853 55.74 4.00 49.98
N THR A 854 54.59 4.03 49.30
CA THR A 854 53.31 4.23 49.97
C THR A 854 53.09 3.07 50.94
N SER A 855 52.81 3.39 52.19
CA SER A 855 52.75 2.49 53.36
C SER A 855 51.69 1.36 53.32
N LYS A 856 51.11 1.04 52.15
CA LYS A 856 50.11 -0.02 52.01
C LYS A 856 50.68 -1.45 52.02
N ASP A 857 51.98 -1.63 51.82
CA ASP A 857 52.61 -2.97 51.83
C ASP A 857 52.99 -3.51 53.23
N SER A 858 52.79 -2.75 54.31
CA SER A 858 53.04 -3.25 55.67
C SER A 858 51.90 -4.06 56.27
N ARG A 859 50.74 -4.21 55.60
CA ARG A 859 49.56 -4.92 56.13
C ARG A 859 49.33 -6.35 55.63
N LYS A 860 50.22 -6.93 54.81
CA LYS A 860 50.07 -8.33 54.34
C LYS A 860 51.12 -9.32 54.84
N LYS A 861 51.78 -9.03 55.96
CA LYS A 861 52.50 -10.04 56.77
C LYS A 861 52.08 -9.97 58.24
N LYS A 862 50.84 -10.37 58.52
CA LYS A 862 50.37 -10.97 59.78
C LYS A 862 48.87 -11.28 59.69
N LYS A 863 48.54 -12.38 59.02
CA LYS A 863 47.58 -13.42 59.41
C LYS A 863 47.48 -14.44 58.29
#